data_AF-A0A1J9SJZ5-F1
#
_entry.id   AF-A0A1J9SJZ5-F1
#
_cell.length_a   1.000
_cell.length_b   1.000
_cell.length_c   1.000
_cell.angle_alpha   90.00
_cell.angle_beta   90.00
_cell.angle_gamma   90.00
#
_symmetry.space_group_name_H-M   'P 1'
#
loop_
_entity.id
_entity.type
_entity.pdbx_description
1 polymer ?
#
loop_
_entity_poly.entity_id
_entity_poly.type
_entity_poly.pdbx_seq_one_letter_code
_entity_poly.pdbx_strand_id
1 'polypeptide(L)'
;MSKINLGGVTFGGGLNAPSLGKANTTGGISVPRVGSISANAGIDASKGLRGITGGVELKKDNGNVFTSGGSKKSVEDKSHQAISSYFIGPRAENLAFFKDNMNVILEHFEKGRLDYFPNDGEFISDQIQASETFQERTASVAKAVQSLSHLMSTTSIPFFSPRYQAHMATDMSMPALLGYFMTMLYNPNNVAFEASPITTIVEMQVGEQLCDMLGYNVLEPNIPTAKSSQPVGWGHVTWSVSSATMRKRRPRADVMDYSARNIKYYPLAIRQALDGPLGLVKDTFTVKTAQNVEKLFSDLTTWELLNLKSETILDIPDRLNRDYSISSKYIEQILDDYGIQSRGKEALDRHFGIEKPAQYMLSNTRHYSWPKGGAITGIGSENIVGIPVDYGARINLDELEKRLEENLKKEQAVYAVTAIIGSTEEGAVDPLGKILTLRRRFQARGLSFLVHADAAWGGYFTSMLPRDYTPGSGFMGNLPVGLGEAEGFVPDSSLRTDTQEDLWWLRQADSITLDPHKSGYIPYPAGGLAYRDGRMRYLVTWTTPYLSQGSTSSIGIYGLEGSKPGASAVSTFMANKCIGLNPEGYGALLGEVTYSCSRLSAQWAAMTDDKMDFVVVPFNMLPSELAPDATPESIEAEKQWIRDNILSSSNLNIVTNNNTSPGGDTALSLLRKLGSDLNINAFAVNFRNSDGLLNTDTREANYLMRRVVENFSVDSPGDDPTKIPLYLTSTEFSPKLYGDCARKFKERLGLRDDKEDLFVLRNVVMSPFPTEKDFITELTNIFKKVVEEEVMVSRERNESTEASHEFLVQGEDPIYFVHKPSFHAANRRRQTIFEVELPKGTKEDYQTLQSQYPEEIVTFYTTRDVDLTQAINEPGELIGYLDSDKTRPMLPAVKVKVKRKWLDRPLTGPSLAADYPSGRMPFYLYGDFDASDPSQVHVDHALLRYPNIQLTAPNINLTFPTPPQKRDASRNGTPLLLFLDDIREETMQPFPESNATLASLPNFFFQEGKDFAVSVWEDPAAGSQDGQEVLEAWEKLGLDGGDESLLVGRGTMTLGPGAFVDAECLNVDPYKRVDPVGAWVKELDKIGSL
;
A
#
# COMPACT_ATOMS: atom_id res chain seq x y z
N MET A 1 -60.69 4.98 -43.92
CA MET A 1 -60.62 5.65 -42.60
C MET A 1 -59.53 4.92 -41.83
N SER A 2 -58.43 5.47 -41.35
CA SER A 2 -57.93 6.84 -41.17
C SER A 2 -56.39 6.78 -41.22
N LYS A 3 -55.75 7.68 -41.97
CA LYS A 3 -54.29 7.80 -42.12
C LYS A 3 -53.71 8.56 -40.92
N ILE A 4 -52.57 8.15 -40.39
CA ILE A 4 -51.76 8.94 -39.45
C ILE A 4 -50.48 9.37 -40.18
N ASN A 5 -50.15 10.66 -40.08
CA ASN A 5 -49.08 11.33 -40.79
C ASN A 5 -48.17 12.01 -39.77
N LEU A 6 -46.89 11.65 -39.74
CA LEU A 6 -45.86 12.33 -38.97
C LEU A 6 -44.63 12.47 -39.87
N GLY A 7 -44.27 13.71 -40.22
CA GLY A 7 -42.93 14.02 -40.73
C GLY A 7 -42.55 13.47 -42.11
N GLY A 8 -43.49 13.31 -43.05
CA GLY A 8 -43.16 13.23 -44.49
C GLY A 8 -42.68 11.88 -45.05
N VAL A 9 -42.82 10.76 -44.33
CA VAL A 9 -42.60 9.40 -44.89
C VAL A 9 -43.76 8.48 -44.49
N THR A 10 -44.31 7.75 -45.47
CA THR A 10 -45.41 6.78 -45.28
C THR A 10 -44.82 5.37 -45.27
N PHE A 11 -45.01 4.60 -44.19
CA PHE A 11 -44.61 3.18 -44.15
C PHE A 11 -45.82 2.30 -44.50
N GLY A 12 -45.76 1.63 -45.65
CA GLY A 12 -46.67 0.54 -46.03
C GLY A 12 -46.14 -0.80 -45.50
N GLY A 13 -47.00 -1.59 -44.89
CA GLY A 13 -46.64 -2.83 -44.19
C GLY A 13 -46.33 -4.03 -45.08
N GLY A 14 -45.96 -5.13 -44.39
CA GLY A 14 -45.87 -6.48 -44.95
C GLY A 14 -44.52 -7.15 -44.72
N LEU A 15 -44.37 -7.85 -43.60
CA LEU A 15 -43.30 -8.84 -43.42
C LEU A 15 -43.63 -10.09 -44.23
N ASN A 16 -42.85 -10.35 -45.28
CA ASN A 16 -42.66 -11.68 -45.85
C ASN A 16 -41.16 -11.89 -46.06
N ALA A 17 -40.64 -13.01 -45.57
CA ALA A 17 -39.25 -13.43 -45.73
C ALA A 17 -38.93 -13.80 -47.20
N PRO A 18 -37.67 -13.59 -47.63
CA PRO A 18 -37.07 -14.61 -48.50
C PRO A 18 -35.59 -14.90 -48.24
N SER A 19 -35.22 -16.11 -48.68
CA SER A 19 -33.96 -16.83 -48.64
C SER A 19 -32.88 -16.37 -49.64
N LEU A 20 -31.62 -16.70 -49.31
CA LEU A 20 -30.45 -17.08 -50.14
C LEU A 20 -30.35 -16.60 -51.61
N GLY A 21 -29.26 -15.89 -51.95
CA GLY A 21 -28.79 -15.73 -53.35
C GLY A 21 -27.62 -14.75 -53.55
N LYS A 22 -26.66 -15.09 -54.43
CA LYS A 22 -25.32 -14.49 -54.63
C LYS A 22 -25.25 -13.31 -55.64
N ALA A 23 -24.31 -12.38 -55.37
CA ALA A 23 -23.35 -11.63 -56.22
C ALA A 23 -23.72 -10.81 -57.49
N ASN A 24 -23.12 -9.60 -57.54
CA ASN A 24 -22.37 -8.89 -58.62
C ASN A 24 -22.86 -7.57 -59.28
N THR A 25 -21.95 -6.57 -59.19
CA THR A 25 -21.46 -5.54 -60.16
C THR A 25 -22.25 -4.27 -60.58
N THR A 26 -21.60 -3.13 -60.27
CA THR A 26 -21.36 -1.88 -61.06
C THR A 26 -22.50 -0.94 -61.51
N GLY A 27 -22.39 0.35 -61.15
CA GLY A 27 -23.01 1.49 -61.84
C GLY A 27 -22.96 2.80 -61.05
N GLY A 28 -22.15 3.77 -61.48
CA GLY A 28 -22.02 5.12 -60.87
C GLY A 28 -22.84 6.20 -61.58
N ILE A 29 -23.13 7.30 -60.88
CA ILE A 29 -23.77 8.53 -61.40
C ILE A 29 -23.05 9.77 -60.85
N SER A 30 -22.86 10.79 -61.70
CA SER A 30 -22.20 12.08 -61.44
C SER A 30 -23.20 13.25 -61.33
N VAL A 31 -22.86 14.29 -60.55
CA VAL A 31 -23.53 15.63 -60.54
C VAL A 31 -22.51 16.72 -60.08
N PRO A 32 -22.73 18.05 -60.27
CA PRO A 32 -21.77 18.97 -60.90
C PRO A 32 -21.09 19.96 -59.92
N ARG A 33 -19.97 20.56 -60.35
CA ARG A 33 -19.20 21.58 -59.62
C ARG A 33 -19.85 22.97 -59.65
N VAL A 34 -19.83 23.67 -58.51
CA VAL A 34 -19.99 25.14 -58.42
C VAL A 34 -19.01 25.73 -57.40
N GLY A 35 -18.16 26.64 -57.88
CA GLY A 35 -17.65 27.87 -57.22
C GLY A 35 -16.81 27.80 -55.93
N SER A 36 -15.53 28.18 -56.01
CA SER A 36 -14.64 28.50 -54.89
C SER A 36 -14.75 29.96 -54.44
N ILE A 37 -14.66 30.23 -53.13
CA ILE A 37 -14.41 31.57 -52.55
C ILE A 37 -13.23 31.46 -51.56
N SER A 38 -12.28 32.38 -51.64
CA SER A 38 -11.04 32.40 -50.84
C SER A 38 -11.23 33.04 -49.46
N ALA A 39 -10.54 32.51 -48.46
CA ALA A 39 -10.41 33.13 -47.14
C ALA A 39 -9.35 34.24 -47.17
N ASN A 40 -9.75 35.47 -46.86
CA ASN A 40 -8.89 36.52 -46.30
C ASN A 40 -9.77 37.72 -45.89
N ALA A 41 -10.11 37.82 -44.61
CA ALA A 41 -10.39 39.09 -43.93
C ALA A 41 -10.40 38.85 -42.41
N GLY A 42 -9.52 39.54 -41.70
CA GLY A 42 -9.47 39.56 -40.24
C GLY A 42 -10.70 40.22 -39.62
N ILE A 43 -11.02 39.83 -38.39
CA ILE A 43 -12.14 40.38 -37.63
C ILE A 43 -11.64 41.58 -36.80
N ASP A 44 -12.30 42.73 -37.00
CA ASP A 44 -12.16 43.95 -36.21
C ASP A 44 -13.06 43.86 -34.97
N ALA A 45 -12.45 43.94 -33.78
CA ALA A 45 -13.08 43.76 -32.48
C ALA A 45 -13.78 45.03 -31.92
N SER A 46 -14.40 45.85 -32.77
CA SER A 46 -14.99 47.14 -32.36
C SER A 46 -16.52 47.27 -32.46
N LYS A 47 -17.28 46.17 -32.63
CA LYS A 47 -18.76 46.24 -32.62
C LYS A 47 -19.39 45.26 -31.62
N GLY A 48 -20.19 45.83 -30.71
CA GLY A 48 -20.67 45.20 -29.49
C GLY A 48 -21.72 44.09 -29.64
N LEU A 49 -21.82 43.35 -28.54
CA LEU A 49 -22.75 42.28 -28.22
C LEU A 49 -24.21 42.62 -28.53
N ARG A 50 -24.87 41.77 -29.34
CA ARG A 50 -26.21 41.20 -29.06
C ARG A 50 -26.61 40.17 -30.11
N GLY A 51 -26.84 38.95 -29.64
CA GLY A 51 -27.82 38.00 -30.17
C GLY A 51 -27.50 37.32 -31.49
N ILE A 52 -26.86 36.14 -31.44
CA ILE A 52 -27.11 35.04 -32.38
C ILE A 52 -26.99 33.72 -31.62
N THR A 53 -28.13 33.07 -31.37
CA THR A 53 -28.23 31.64 -31.03
C THR A 53 -27.97 30.82 -32.28
N GLY A 54 -26.91 30.01 -32.28
CA GLY A 54 -26.56 29.12 -33.39
C GLY A 54 -26.27 27.73 -32.86
N GLY A 55 -27.23 26.82 -33.00
CA GLY A 55 -27.05 25.40 -32.73
C GLY A 55 -26.05 24.77 -33.69
N VAL A 56 -25.22 23.86 -33.17
CA VAL A 56 -24.30 23.05 -33.96
C VAL A 56 -25.06 21.83 -34.47
N GLU A 57 -25.36 21.82 -35.77
CA GLU A 57 -25.75 20.61 -36.49
C GLU A 57 -24.51 19.74 -36.70
N LEU A 58 -24.45 18.58 -36.02
CA LEU A 58 -23.48 17.53 -36.30
C LEU A 58 -23.84 16.86 -37.63
N LYS A 59 -23.10 17.16 -38.70
CA LYS A 59 -23.14 16.37 -39.93
C LYS A 59 -22.31 15.11 -39.79
N LYS A 60 -22.91 14.02 -40.26
CA LYS A 60 -22.41 12.65 -40.30
C LYS A 60 -21.45 12.51 -41.48
N ASP A 61 -20.14 12.43 -41.23
CA ASP A 61 -19.18 12.03 -42.25
C ASP A 61 -18.77 10.57 -42.06
N ASN A 62 -19.18 9.76 -43.04
CA ASN A 62 -18.74 8.39 -43.24
C ASN A 62 -17.34 8.40 -43.89
N GLY A 63 -16.35 7.83 -43.21
CA GLY A 63 -15.19 7.18 -43.86
C GLY A 63 -13.90 8.00 -44.00
N ASN A 64 -12.82 7.42 -43.50
CA ASN A 64 -11.42 7.74 -43.80
C ASN A 64 -11.15 7.87 -45.30
N VAL A 65 -10.56 8.99 -45.76
CA VAL A 65 -9.51 9.01 -46.81
C VAL A 65 -8.61 10.26 -46.62
N PHE A 66 -7.31 10.04 -46.45
CA PHE A 66 -6.26 11.05 -46.56
C PHE A 66 -6.20 11.61 -47.99
N THR A 67 -6.18 12.94 -48.15
CA THR A 67 -5.54 13.56 -49.32
C THR A 67 -4.67 14.73 -48.92
N SER A 68 -3.39 14.57 -49.24
CA SER A 68 -2.30 15.52 -49.15
C SER A 68 -2.54 16.79 -49.97
N GLY A 69 -2.48 17.94 -49.32
CA GLY A 69 -2.32 19.26 -49.94
C GLY A 69 -1.37 20.08 -49.07
N GLY A 70 -0.23 20.49 -49.64
CA GLY A 70 0.89 21.03 -48.89
C GLY A 70 0.58 22.31 -48.10
N SER A 71 0.67 22.19 -46.78
CA SER A 71 1.01 23.28 -45.86
C SER A 71 2.15 22.79 -44.96
N LYS A 72 3.05 23.69 -44.58
CA LYS A 72 4.27 23.46 -43.78
C LYS A 72 4.06 22.35 -42.73
N LYS A 73 4.92 21.33 -42.75
CA LYS A 73 4.92 20.23 -41.76
C LYS A 73 5.24 20.78 -40.37
N SER A 74 4.24 21.09 -39.55
CA SER A 74 4.33 20.85 -38.11
C SER A 74 4.13 19.35 -37.90
N VAL A 75 5.00 18.71 -37.13
CA VAL A 75 4.79 17.30 -36.74
C VAL A 75 4.23 17.37 -35.31
N GLU A 76 2.91 17.34 -35.21
CA GLU A 76 2.16 17.49 -33.95
C GLU A 76 2.11 16.18 -33.16
N ASP A 77 2.34 16.23 -31.85
CA ASP A 77 2.12 15.11 -30.93
C ASP A 77 0.62 14.90 -30.69
N LYS A 78 0.01 14.07 -31.54
CA LYS A 78 -1.44 13.81 -31.50
C LYS A 78 -1.88 12.99 -30.30
N SER A 79 -1.00 12.14 -29.76
CA SER A 79 -1.33 11.30 -28.60
C SER A 79 -1.48 12.16 -27.36
N HIS A 80 -0.51 13.03 -27.09
CA HIS A 80 -0.57 13.91 -25.93
C HIS A 80 -1.75 14.90 -25.99
N GLN A 81 -2.08 15.40 -27.19
CA GLN A 81 -3.26 16.25 -27.40
C GLN A 81 -4.57 15.51 -27.09
N ALA A 82 -4.70 14.25 -27.51
CA ALA A 82 -5.87 13.44 -27.21
C ALA A 82 -5.99 13.17 -25.70
N ILE A 83 -4.89 12.78 -25.06
CA ILE A 83 -4.80 12.55 -23.62
C ILE A 83 -5.21 13.80 -22.83
N SER A 84 -4.67 14.96 -23.18
CA SER A 84 -5.00 16.24 -22.54
C SER A 84 -6.48 16.60 -22.63
N SER A 85 -7.20 16.10 -23.64
CA SER A 85 -8.64 16.33 -23.80
C SER A 85 -9.52 15.48 -22.88
N TYR A 86 -8.95 14.45 -22.23
CA TYR A 86 -9.71 13.53 -21.38
C TYR A 86 -9.84 14.00 -19.92
N PHE A 87 -9.20 15.10 -19.52
CA PHE A 87 -9.15 15.56 -18.12
C PHE A 87 -9.64 17.00 -17.98
N ILE A 88 -10.13 17.36 -16.79
CA ILE A 88 -10.46 18.77 -16.49
C ILE A 88 -9.17 19.60 -16.49
N GLY A 89 -8.08 19.01 -15.97
CA GLY A 89 -6.73 19.55 -16.04
C GLY A 89 -6.28 20.24 -14.75
N PRO A 90 -4.96 20.36 -14.53
CA PRO A 90 -4.39 20.85 -13.26
C PRO A 90 -4.80 22.28 -12.89
N ARG A 91 -5.17 23.10 -13.88
CA ARG A 91 -5.65 24.48 -13.71
C ARG A 91 -7.08 24.65 -14.21
N ALA A 92 -7.82 23.55 -14.34
CA ALA A 92 -9.19 23.52 -14.84
C ALA A 92 -9.33 24.06 -16.27
N GLU A 93 -8.31 23.82 -17.10
CA GLU A 93 -8.19 24.27 -18.49
C GLU A 93 -9.40 23.85 -19.33
N ASN A 94 -9.95 22.65 -19.08
CA ASN A 94 -11.06 22.08 -19.82
C ASN A 94 -12.41 22.16 -19.09
N LEU A 95 -12.52 22.94 -18.00
CA LEU A 95 -13.73 23.01 -17.19
C LEU A 95 -14.96 23.53 -17.97
N ALA A 96 -14.76 24.40 -18.97
CA ALA A 96 -15.83 24.85 -19.85
C ALA A 96 -16.46 23.68 -20.61
N PHE A 97 -15.64 22.81 -21.23
CA PHE A 97 -16.13 21.63 -21.94
C PHE A 97 -16.86 20.65 -21.00
N PHE A 98 -16.37 20.49 -19.78
CA PHE A 98 -17.05 19.67 -18.77
C PHE A 98 -18.45 20.23 -18.44
N LYS A 99 -18.56 21.54 -18.20
CA LYS A 99 -19.85 22.21 -17.93
C LYS A 99 -20.82 22.11 -19.10
N ASP A 100 -20.35 22.27 -20.33
CA ASP A 100 -21.20 22.15 -21.52
C ASP A 100 -21.81 20.75 -21.63
N ASN A 101 -21.01 19.70 -21.39
CA ASN A 101 -21.53 18.33 -21.36
C ASN A 101 -22.50 18.09 -20.20
N MET A 102 -22.27 18.68 -19.02
CA MET A 102 -23.23 18.60 -17.92
C MET A 102 -24.57 19.25 -18.28
N ASN A 103 -24.56 20.39 -18.99
CA ASN A 103 -25.79 21.04 -19.45
C ASN A 103 -26.56 20.14 -20.42
N VAL A 104 -25.87 19.53 -21.39
CA VAL A 104 -26.50 18.55 -22.31
C VAL A 104 -27.12 17.38 -21.54
N ILE A 105 -26.45 16.86 -20.52
CA ILE A 105 -26.98 15.79 -19.65
C ILE A 105 -28.27 16.25 -18.95
N LEU A 106 -28.26 17.45 -18.36
CA LEU A 106 -29.40 18.00 -17.63
C LEU A 106 -30.59 18.30 -18.55
N GLU A 107 -30.34 18.83 -19.75
CA GLU A 107 -31.36 19.06 -20.78
C GLU A 107 -32.05 17.75 -21.19
N HIS A 108 -31.27 16.69 -21.44
CA HIS A 108 -31.83 15.38 -21.78
C HIS A 108 -32.56 14.73 -20.59
N PHE A 109 -32.08 14.95 -19.36
CA PHE A 109 -32.72 14.46 -18.15
C PHE A 109 -34.08 15.15 -17.91
N GLU A 110 -34.15 16.47 -18.07
CA GLU A 110 -35.39 17.25 -17.99
C GLU A 110 -36.39 16.76 -19.04
N LYS A 111 -35.97 16.71 -20.30
CA LYS A 111 -36.81 16.21 -21.40
C LYS A 111 -37.31 14.79 -21.14
N GLY A 112 -36.42 13.92 -20.66
CA GLY A 112 -36.78 12.53 -20.32
C GLY A 112 -37.87 12.43 -19.26
N ARG A 113 -37.86 13.31 -18.24
CA ARG A 113 -38.91 13.34 -17.21
C ARG A 113 -40.24 13.86 -17.73
N LEU A 114 -40.22 14.89 -18.58
CA LEU A 114 -41.43 15.48 -19.17
C LEU A 114 -42.09 14.54 -20.20
N ASP A 115 -41.30 13.80 -20.96
CA ASP A 115 -41.80 12.95 -22.06
C ASP A 115 -42.29 11.55 -21.60
N TYR A 116 -41.91 11.07 -20.40
CA TYR A 116 -42.19 9.68 -19.98
C TYR A 116 -43.69 9.40 -19.76
N PHE A 117 -44.42 10.34 -19.15
CA PHE A 117 -45.88 10.36 -19.04
C PHE A 117 -46.38 11.82 -19.15
N PRO A 118 -46.52 12.35 -20.38
CA PRO A 118 -46.70 13.79 -20.60
C PRO A 118 -48.07 14.34 -20.15
N ASN A 119 -48.99 13.47 -19.73
CA ASN A 119 -50.31 13.87 -19.22
C ASN A 119 -50.36 13.96 -17.69
N ASP A 120 -49.27 13.61 -16.99
CA ASP A 120 -49.20 13.79 -15.55
C ASP A 120 -49.16 15.30 -15.23
N GLY A 121 -49.90 15.72 -14.20
CA GLY A 121 -49.92 17.11 -13.77
C GLY A 121 -48.64 17.54 -13.04
N GLU A 122 -48.54 18.83 -12.73
CA GLU A 122 -47.44 19.35 -11.91
C GLU A 122 -47.63 19.00 -10.43
N PHE A 123 -46.69 18.24 -9.86
CA PHE A 123 -46.69 17.90 -8.43
C PHE A 123 -46.04 18.99 -7.54
N ILE A 124 -45.18 19.82 -8.13
CA ILE A 124 -44.51 20.95 -7.47
C ILE A 124 -44.77 22.19 -8.33
N SER A 125 -45.85 22.92 -8.02
CA SER A 125 -46.27 24.09 -8.79
C SER A 125 -45.47 25.36 -8.44
N ASP A 126 -45.56 26.38 -9.31
CA ASP A 126 -45.00 27.72 -9.05
C ASP A 126 -45.46 28.31 -7.71
N GLN A 127 -46.70 28.03 -7.28
CA GLN A 127 -47.21 28.47 -5.98
C GLN A 127 -46.48 27.80 -4.80
N ILE A 128 -46.16 26.50 -4.91
CA ILE A 128 -45.36 25.79 -3.90
C ILE A 128 -43.95 26.36 -3.88
N GLN A 129 -43.34 26.56 -5.05
CA GLN A 129 -42.00 27.13 -5.15
C GLN A 129 -41.92 28.55 -4.59
N ALA A 130 -42.96 29.37 -4.77
CA ALA A 130 -43.06 30.72 -4.23
C ALA A 130 -43.37 30.77 -2.72
N SER A 131 -43.68 29.65 -2.06
CA SER A 131 -43.96 29.62 -0.62
C SER A 131 -42.72 29.95 0.21
N GLU A 132 -42.92 30.63 1.33
CA GLU A 132 -41.85 31.04 2.25
C GLU A 132 -41.01 29.84 2.70
N THR A 133 -41.65 28.75 3.12
CA THR A 133 -40.96 27.53 3.54
C THR A 133 -40.11 26.92 2.42
N PHE A 134 -40.59 26.90 1.17
CA PHE A 134 -39.80 26.36 0.06
C PHE A 134 -38.56 27.23 -0.21
N GLN A 135 -38.72 28.55 -0.20
CA GLN A 135 -37.61 29.50 -0.40
C GLN A 135 -36.56 29.40 0.72
N GLU A 136 -36.99 29.33 1.99
CA GLU A 136 -36.10 29.12 3.13
C GLU A 136 -35.29 27.82 3.01
N ARG A 137 -35.95 26.70 2.69
CA ARG A 137 -35.27 25.41 2.53
C ARG A 137 -34.32 25.40 1.35
N THR A 138 -34.70 26.01 0.23
CA THR A 138 -33.84 26.13 -0.96
C THR A 138 -32.60 27.00 -0.67
N ALA A 139 -32.77 28.11 0.04
CA ALA A 139 -31.66 28.95 0.49
C ALA A 139 -30.72 28.19 1.44
N SER A 140 -31.27 27.39 2.36
CA SER A 140 -30.48 26.52 3.26
C SER A 140 -29.64 25.50 2.48
N VAL A 141 -30.22 24.84 1.49
CA VAL A 141 -29.48 23.92 0.60
C VAL A 141 -28.39 24.65 -0.18
N ALA A 142 -28.69 25.82 -0.76
CA ALA A 142 -27.70 26.62 -1.50
C ALA A 142 -26.52 27.03 -0.62
N LYS A 143 -26.79 27.46 0.62
CA LYS A 143 -25.75 27.77 1.62
C LYS A 143 -24.91 26.54 1.96
N ALA A 144 -25.56 25.39 2.20
CA ALA A 144 -24.85 24.15 2.49
C ALA A 144 -23.93 23.71 1.33
N VAL A 145 -24.42 23.80 0.08
CA VAL A 145 -23.62 23.51 -1.12
C VAL A 145 -22.43 24.46 -1.22
N GLN A 146 -22.64 25.77 -1.04
CA GLN A 146 -21.55 26.76 -1.09
C GLN A 146 -20.49 26.51 0.00
N SER A 147 -20.92 26.29 1.24
CA SER A 147 -20.03 26.03 2.38
C SER A 147 -19.23 24.74 2.20
N LEU A 148 -19.89 23.63 1.84
CA LEU A 148 -19.22 22.35 1.64
C LEU A 148 -18.25 22.40 0.45
N SER A 149 -18.67 23.01 -0.67
CA SER A 149 -17.80 23.15 -1.85
C SER A 149 -16.57 24.00 -1.56
N HIS A 150 -16.72 25.10 -0.82
CA HIS A 150 -15.60 25.93 -0.40
C HIS A 150 -14.66 25.16 0.52
N LEU A 151 -15.18 24.47 1.52
CA LEU A 151 -14.39 23.68 2.45
C LEU A 151 -13.60 22.58 1.71
N MET A 152 -14.26 21.82 0.82
CA MET A 152 -13.57 20.82 0.01
C MET A 152 -12.46 21.44 -0.84
N SER A 153 -12.66 22.62 -1.42
CA SER A 153 -11.66 23.28 -2.27
C SER A 153 -10.39 23.71 -1.52
N THR A 154 -10.46 23.94 -0.20
CA THR A 154 -9.33 24.41 0.60
C THR A 154 -8.71 23.33 1.48
N THR A 155 -9.43 22.23 1.74
CA THR A 155 -8.98 21.17 2.66
C THR A 155 -8.75 19.81 1.99
N SER A 156 -9.13 19.64 0.72
CA SER A 156 -8.86 18.38 0.00
C SER A 156 -7.45 18.35 -0.56
N ILE A 157 -6.90 17.14 -0.68
CA ILE A 157 -5.64 16.91 -1.37
C ILE A 157 -5.80 17.23 -2.87
N PRO A 158 -4.88 18.00 -3.47
CA PRO A 158 -4.97 18.41 -4.87
C PRO A 158 -4.51 17.30 -5.83
N PHE A 159 -5.22 16.16 -5.88
CA PHE A 159 -4.87 15.03 -6.76
C PHE A 159 -4.79 15.40 -8.25
N PHE A 160 -5.46 16.48 -8.65
CA PHE A 160 -5.41 17.03 -10.01
C PHE A 160 -4.05 17.66 -10.38
N SER A 161 -3.22 17.98 -9.38
CA SER A 161 -1.94 18.65 -9.60
C SER A 161 -0.82 17.62 -9.89
N PRO A 162 0.03 17.84 -10.90
CA PRO A 162 1.23 17.03 -11.13
C PRO A 162 2.26 17.08 -9.98
N ARG A 163 2.11 18.01 -9.03
CA ARG A 163 2.87 18.01 -7.76
C ARG A 163 2.48 16.84 -6.85
N TYR A 164 1.34 16.19 -7.11
CA TYR A 164 0.93 15.01 -6.37
C TYR A 164 1.59 13.76 -6.95
N GLN A 165 2.45 13.14 -6.14
CA GLN A 165 3.37 12.07 -6.55
C GLN A 165 3.38 10.95 -5.49
N ALA A 166 2.22 10.63 -4.92
CA ALA A 166 2.08 9.95 -3.63
C ALA A 166 1.35 8.59 -3.70
N HIS A 167 0.02 8.54 -3.48
CA HIS A 167 -0.78 7.32 -3.61
C HIS A 167 -1.34 7.12 -5.04
N MET A 168 -1.99 5.98 -5.28
CA MET A 168 -2.78 5.67 -6.49
C MET A 168 -4.03 6.57 -6.62
N ALA A 169 -3.82 7.88 -6.75
CA ALA A 169 -4.83 8.90 -6.91
C ALA A 169 -4.29 10.00 -7.83
N THR A 170 -5.16 10.53 -8.69
CA THR A 170 -4.81 11.54 -9.69
C THR A 170 -6.08 12.27 -10.17
N ASP A 171 -5.98 13.11 -11.19
CA ASP A 171 -7.16 13.68 -11.85
C ASP A 171 -8.00 12.58 -12.51
N MET A 172 -9.32 12.70 -12.46
CA MET A 172 -10.22 11.69 -13.03
C MET A 172 -10.56 12.04 -14.47
N SER A 173 -10.73 11.03 -15.31
CA SER A 173 -11.11 11.28 -16.70
C SER A 173 -12.52 11.86 -16.80
N MET A 174 -12.69 12.95 -17.58
CA MET A 174 -13.97 13.59 -17.85
C MET A 174 -15.02 12.61 -18.38
N PRO A 175 -14.73 11.67 -19.31
CA PRO A 175 -15.71 10.66 -19.72
C PRO A 175 -16.25 9.83 -18.55
N ALA A 176 -15.40 9.46 -17.60
CA ALA A 176 -15.82 8.72 -16.41
C ALA A 176 -16.70 9.58 -15.50
N LEU A 177 -16.25 10.79 -15.17
CA LEU A 177 -17.01 11.75 -14.34
C LEU A 177 -18.40 12.05 -14.92
N LEU A 178 -18.48 12.28 -16.23
CA LEU A 178 -19.75 12.51 -16.95
C LEU A 178 -20.62 11.25 -16.98
N GLY A 179 -20.02 10.07 -17.19
CA GLY A 179 -20.69 8.77 -17.12
C GLY A 179 -21.35 8.52 -15.77
N TYR A 180 -20.65 8.82 -14.69
CA TYR A 180 -21.18 8.71 -13.33
C TYR A 180 -22.28 9.74 -13.08
N PHE A 181 -22.02 11.03 -13.40
CA PHE A 181 -22.94 12.13 -13.20
C PHE A 181 -24.26 11.93 -13.94
N MET A 182 -24.24 11.52 -15.22
CA MET A 182 -25.49 11.29 -15.97
C MET A 182 -26.33 10.17 -15.36
N THR A 183 -25.68 9.15 -14.82
CA THR A 183 -26.35 7.91 -14.40
C THR A 183 -26.88 8.01 -12.97
N MET A 184 -26.18 8.73 -12.08
CA MET A 184 -26.65 8.90 -10.69
C MET A 184 -28.00 9.63 -10.61
N LEU A 185 -28.34 10.45 -11.62
CA LEU A 185 -29.64 11.12 -11.72
C LEU A 185 -30.83 10.13 -11.88
N TYR A 186 -30.57 8.93 -12.41
CA TYR A 186 -31.53 7.84 -12.56
C TYR A 186 -31.43 6.78 -11.45
N ASN A 187 -30.30 6.75 -10.73
CA ASN A 187 -30.02 5.83 -9.62
C ASN A 187 -30.33 4.33 -9.90
N PRO A 188 -29.87 3.75 -11.04
CA PRO A 188 -30.16 2.36 -11.36
C PRO A 188 -29.38 1.40 -10.47
N ASN A 189 -30.01 0.28 -10.10
CA ASN A 189 -29.42 -0.76 -9.27
C ASN A 189 -29.15 -2.04 -10.07
N ASN A 190 -27.87 -2.31 -10.38
CA ASN A 190 -27.44 -3.42 -11.24
C ASN A 190 -27.58 -4.81 -10.59
N VAL A 191 -28.13 -4.91 -9.37
CA VAL A 191 -28.46 -6.20 -8.74
C VAL A 191 -29.59 -6.94 -9.46
N ALA A 192 -30.50 -6.21 -10.12
CA ALA A 192 -31.67 -6.74 -10.79
C ALA A 192 -31.90 -6.02 -12.12
N PHE A 193 -32.11 -6.80 -13.19
CA PHE A 193 -32.28 -6.26 -14.55
C PHE A 193 -33.46 -5.27 -14.64
N GLU A 194 -34.59 -5.56 -13.99
CA GLU A 194 -35.78 -4.69 -13.98
C GLU A 194 -35.54 -3.31 -13.34
N ALA A 195 -34.56 -3.20 -12.44
CA ALA A 195 -34.17 -1.95 -11.80
C ALA A 195 -33.05 -1.20 -12.56
N SER A 196 -32.54 -1.78 -13.64
CA SER A 196 -31.31 -1.32 -14.30
C SER A 196 -31.13 -1.83 -15.75
N PRO A 197 -32.17 -1.83 -16.60
CA PRO A 197 -32.13 -2.57 -17.87
C PRO A 197 -30.98 -2.11 -18.79
N ILE A 198 -30.75 -0.79 -18.86
CA ILE A 198 -29.66 -0.23 -19.66
C ILE A 198 -28.30 -0.45 -18.99
N THR A 199 -28.18 -0.18 -17.69
CA THR A 199 -26.88 -0.21 -17.00
C THR A 199 -26.40 -1.62 -16.69
N THR A 200 -27.29 -2.61 -16.62
CA THR A 200 -26.92 -4.03 -16.60
C THR A 200 -26.28 -4.46 -17.92
N ILE A 201 -26.87 -4.06 -19.06
CA ILE A 201 -26.28 -4.35 -20.38
C ILE A 201 -24.92 -3.65 -20.53
N VAL A 202 -24.81 -2.40 -20.05
CA VAL A 202 -23.55 -1.66 -20.05
C VAL A 202 -22.50 -2.40 -19.21
N GLU A 203 -22.85 -2.91 -18.02
CA GLU A 203 -21.91 -3.67 -17.20
C GLU A 203 -21.46 -4.98 -17.87
N MET A 204 -22.36 -5.70 -18.56
CA MET A 204 -21.99 -6.87 -19.36
C MET A 204 -20.96 -6.50 -20.44
N GLN A 205 -21.16 -5.38 -21.14
CA GLN A 205 -20.21 -4.88 -22.13
C GLN A 205 -18.88 -4.45 -21.50
N VAL A 206 -18.89 -3.87 -20.30
CA VAL A 206 -17.66 -3.59 -19.56
C VAL A 206 -16.94 -4.90 -19.23
N GLY A 207 -17.66 -5.92 -18.77
CA GLY A 207 -17.10 -7.27 -18.54
C GLY A 207 -16.40 -7.84 -19.77
N GLU A 208 -17.04 -7.76 -20.93
CA GLU A 208 -16.46 -8.16 -22.22
C GLU A 208 -15.25 -7.32 -22.60
N GLN A 209 -15.31 -5.99 -22.43
CA GLN A 209 -14.18 -5.08 -22.69
C GLN A 209 -12.95 -5.42 -21.85
N LEU A 210 -13.15 -5.69 -20.56
CA LEU A 210 -12.06 -6.07 -19.66
C LEU A 210 -11.51 -7.45 -20.05
N CYS A 211 -12.36 -8.44 -20.34
CA CYS A 211 -11.92 -9.76 -20.78
C CYS A 211 -11.10 -9.69 -22.09
N ASP A 212 -11.58 -8.92 -23.06
CA ASP A 212 -10.90 -8.76 -24.35
C ASP A 212 -9.54 -8.07 -24.20
N MET A 213 -9.47 -6.99 -23.42
CA MET A 213 -8.21 -6.30 -23.09
C MET A 213 -7.18 -7.26 -22.46
N LEU A 214 -7.63 -8.10 -21.51
CA LEU A 214 -6.79 -9.09 -20.83
C LEU A 214 -6.43 -10.30 -21.72
N GLY A 215 -6.96 -10.37 -22.94
CA GLY A 215 -6.67 -11.42 -23.92
C GLY A 215 -7.52 -12.68 -23.79
N TYR A 216 -8.59 -12.67 -23.00
CA TYR A 216 -9.56 -13.77 -22.94
C TYR A 216 -10.40 -13.85 -24.22
N ASN A 217 -11.09 -14.98 -24.41
CA ASN A 217 -12.01 -15.14 -25.52
C ASN A 217 -13.37 -14.55 -25.16
N VAL A 218 -13.88 -13.62 -25.97
CA VAL A 218 -15.22 -13.02 -25.81
C VAL A 218 -16.19 -13.46 -26.92
N LEU A 219 -15.75 -14.31 -27.85
CA LEU A 219 -16.58 -14.79 -28.96
C LEU A 219 -17.39 -16.01 -28.55
N GLU A 220 -18.67 -16.03 -28.89
CA GLU A 220 -19.54 -17.18 -28.66
C GLU A 220 -19.09 -18.43 -29.45
N PRO A 221 -19.37 -19.64 -28.93
CA PRO A 221 -18.88 -20.91 -29.51
C PRO A 221 -19.31 -21.16 -30.97
N ASN A 222 -20.37 -20.50 -31.44
CA ASN A 222 -21.00 -20.76 -32.73
C ASN A 222 -20.35 -19.99 -33.91
N ILE A 223 -19.31 -19.19 -33.67
CA ILE A 223 -18.54 -18.51 -34.73
C ILE A 223 -17.22 -19.27 -34.93
N PRO A 224 -17.03 -20.00 -36.04
CA PRO A 224 -15.80 -20.75 -36.28
C PRO A 224 -14.61 -19.79 -36.46
N THR A 225 -13.78 -19.67 -35.42
CA THR A 225 -12.55 -18.87 -35.37
C THR A 225 -11.45 -19.67 -34.68
N ALA A 226 -10.19 -19.25 -34.78
CA ALA A 226 -9.09 -19.91 -34.06
C ALA A 226 -9.25 -19.91 -32.52
N LYS A 227 -10.14 -19.06 -31.97
CA LYS A 227 -10.49 -18.99 -30.54
C LYS A 227 -11.69 -19.86 -30.15
N SER A 228 -12.38 -20.53 -31.09
CA SER A 228 -13.61 -21.30 -30.79
C SER A 228 -13.39 -22.52 -29.90
N SER A 229 -12.14 -22.96 -29.68
CA SER A 229 -11.76 -24.01 -28.73
C SER A 229 -11.40 -23.49 -27.34
N GLN A 230 -11.41 -22.17 -27.13
CA GLN A 230 -11.12 -21.53 -25.83
C GLN A 230 -12.41 -21.23 -25.08
N PRO A 231 -12.41 -21.31 -23.73
CA PRO A 231 -13.59 -20.96 -22.94
C PRO A 231 -13.94 -19.48 -23.11
N VAL A 232 -15.22 -19.15 -23.08
CA VAL A 232 -15.70 -17.76 -23.14
C VAL A 232 -15.49 -17.11 -21.78
N GLY A 233 -14.72 -16.03 -21.75
CA GLY A 233 -14.46 -15.23 -20.56
C GLY A 233 -15.68 -14.45 -20.11
N TRP A 234 -15.72 -14.10 -18.84
CA TRP A 234 -16.76 -13.26 -18.27
C TRP A 234 -16.16 -12.36 -17.19
N GLY A 235 -16.57 -11.11 -17.15
CA GLY A 235 -16.16 -10.18 -16.10
C GLY A 235 -17.30 -9.27 -15.68
N HIS A 236 -17.11 -8.56 -14.58
CA HIS A 236 -18.05 -7.57 -14.08
C HIS A 236 -17.34 -6.51 -13.23
N VAL A 237 -18.01 -5.38 -13.00
CA VAL A 237 -17.52 -4.32 -12.11
C VAL A 237 -17.76 -4.76 -10.67
N THR A 238 -16.89 -4.44 -9.72
CA THR A 238 -17.10 -4.72 -8.28
C THR A 238 -17.06 -3.43 -7.46
N TRP A 239 -17.60 -3.42 -6.24
CA TRP A 239 -17.14 -2.43 -5.26
C TRP A 239 -15.69 -2.80 -4.90
N SER A 240 -14.75 -1.85 -4.95
CA SER A 240 -13.36 -2.11 -4.56
C SER A 240 -12.97 -1.26 -3.36
N VAL A 241 -12.24 -1.87 -2.42
CA VAL A 241 -11.60 -1.17 -1.30
C VAL A 241 -10.08 -1.24 -1.51
N SER A 242 -9.57 -0.20 -2.16
CA SER A 242 -8.13 0.01 -2.29
C SER A 242 -7.62 1.33 -1.72
N SER A 243 -8.47 2.14 -1.06
CA SER A 243 -7.98 3.32 -0.35
C SER A 243 -7.40 2.92 1.01
N ALA A 244 -6.12 3.23 1.22
CA ALA A 244 -5.34 2.95 2.43
C ALA A 244 -5.66 3.89 3.61
N THR A 245 -6.82 4.54 3.65
CA THR A 245 -7.16 5.46 4.75
C THR A 245 -7.76 4.70 5.93
N MET A 246 -7.09 4.77 7.07
CA MET A 246 -7.45 4.16 8.36
C MET A 246 -8.95 4.23 8.70
N ARG A 247 -9.61 3.08 8.87
CA ARG A 247 -10.29 2.63 10.12
C ARG A 247 -10.93 1.25 9.88
N LYS A 248 -10.71 0.35 10.83
CA LYS A 248 -11.20 -1.04 10.88
C LYS A 248 -12.68 -1.17 10.42
N ARG A 249 -12.97 -2.26 9.67
CA ARG A 249 -14.29 -2.86 9.28
C ARG A 249 -14.83 -2.35 7.93
N ARG A 250 -14.56 -3.00 6.78
CA ARG A 250 -15.29 -4.15 6.16
C ARG A 250 -14.48 -4.70 4.96
N PRO A 251 -14.78 -5.88 4.38
CA PRO A 251 -13.82 -6.62 3.55
C PRO A 251 -13.86 -6.47 2.02
N ARG A 252 -12.70 -6.80 1.39
CA ARG A 252 -12.63 -7.43 0.07
C ARG A 252 -13.14 -8.86 0.18
N ALA A 253 -13.90 -9.30 -0.80
CA ALA A 253 -14.27 -10.70 -0.95
C ALA A 253 -14.02 -11.20 -2.39
N ASP A 254 -13.72 -10.28 -3.32
CA ASP A 254 -13.37 -10.49 -4.73
C ASP A 254 -11.90 -10.86 -4.96
N VAL A 255 -10.97 -10.39 -4.12
CA VAL A 255 -9.53 -10.72 -4.26
C VAL A 255 -9.21 -12.15 -3.88
N MET A 256 -9.91 -12.71 -2.90
CA MET A 256 -9.84 -14.14 -2.69
C MET A 256 -10.95 -14.75 -3.51
N ASP A 257 -10.58 -15.23 -4.71
CA ASP A 257 -11.49 -15.85 -5.64
C ASP A 257 -12.31 -16.93 -4.91
N TYR A 258 -13.51 -16.56 -4.44
CA TYR A 258 -14.39 -17.46 -3.68
C TYR A 258 -14.71 -18.70 -4.52
N SER A 259 -14.67 -18.54 -5.85
CA SER A 259 -14.77 -19.63 -6.81
C SER A 259 -13.61 -20.63 -6.68
N ALA A 260 -12.39 -20.20 -6.33
CA ALA A 260 -11.24 -21.09 -6.16
C ALA A 260 -11.37 -22.01 -4.93
N ARG A 261 -12.00 -21.55 -3.85
CA ARG A 261 -12.42 -22.43 -2.74
C ARG A 261 -13.47 -23.43 -3.23
N ASN A 262 -14.48 -22.95 -3.93
CA ASN A 262 -15.66 -23.73 -4.28
C ASN A 262 -15.37 -24.77 -5.37
N ILE A 263 -14.56 -24.43 -6.38
CA ILE A 263 -14.13 -25.36 -7.43
C ILE A 263 -13.34 -26.52 -6.86
N LYS A 264 -12.52 -26.28 -5.82
CA LYS A 264 -11.67 -27.31 -5.21
C LYS A 264 -12.49 -28.43 -4.57
N TYR A 265 -13.64 -28.10 -3.98
CA TYR A 265 -14.52 -29.05 -3.32
C TYR A 265 -15.67 -29.55 -4.20
N TYR A 266 -15.88 -28.94 -5.37
CA TYR A 266 -16.92 -29.36 -6.30
C TYR A 266 -16.83 -30.86 -6.65
N PRO A 267 -15.65 -31.43 -6.99
CA PRO A 267 -15.54 -32.86 -7.27
C PRO A 267 -15.89 -33.75 -6.07
N LEU A 268 -15.57 -33.32 -4.85
CA LEU A 268 -15.88 -34.06 -3.63
C LEU A 268 -17.40 -34.12 -3.39
N ALA A 269 -18.11 -33.02 -3.61
CA ALA A 269 -19.57 -32.98 -3.52
C ALA A 269 -20.22 -33.94 -4.53
N ILE A 270 -19.78 -33.90 -5.79
CA ILE A 270 -20.27 -34.83 -6.83
C ILE A 270 -19.90 -36.28 -6.49
N ARG A 271 -18.70 -36.52 -5.94
CA ARG A 271 -18.25 -37.88 -5.57
C ARG A 271 -19.11 -38.46 -4.46
N GLN A 272 -19.50 -37.65 -3.48
CA GLN A 272 -20.41 -38.06 -2.42
C GLN A 272 -21.82 -38.35 -2.98
N ALA A 273 -22.28 -37.54 -3.93
CA ALA A 273 -23.58 -37.73 -4.57
C ALA A 273 -23.69 -39.01 -5.44
N LEU A 274 -22.56 -39.59 -5.90
CA LEU A 274 -22.54 -40.89 -6.57
C LEU A 274 -23.01 -42.06 -5.68
N ASP A 275 -22.92 -41.91 -4.36
CA ASP A 275 -23.42 -42.91 -3.42
C ASP A 275 -24.92 -42.70 -3.07
N GLY A 276 -25.58 -41.75 -3.76
CA GLY A 276 -27.01 -41.48 -3.64
C GLY A 276 -27.64 -41.06 -4.98
N PRO A 277 -28.07 -39.78 -5.15
CA PRO A 277 -28.87 -39.34 -6.28
C PRO A 277 -28.19 -39.49 -7.66
N LEU A 278 -26.85 -39.54 -7.72
CA LEU A 278 -26.09 -39.74 -8.96
C LEU A 278 -25.61 -41.20 -9.15
N GLY A 279 -26.12 -42.17 -8.40
CA GLY A 279 -25.66 -43.57 -8.49
C GLY A 279 -25.76 -44.19 -9.89
N LEU A 280 -26.65 -43.70 -10.75
CA LEU A 280 -26.84 -44.22 -12.11
C LEU A 280 -25.63 -43.99 -13.05
N VAL A 281 -24.79 -43.00 -12.78
CA VAL A 281 -23.60 -42.70 -13.59
C VAL A 281 -22.29 -43.22 -12.97
N LYS A 282 -22.38 -43.86 -11.79
CA LYS A 282 -21.23 -44.24 -10.96
C LYS A 282 -20.22 -45.12 -11.68
N ASP A 283 -20.69 -46.04 -12.52
CA ASP A 283 -19.86 -47.05 -13.19
C ASP A 283 -19.45 -46.66 -14.62
N THR A 284 -19.87 -45.48 -15.10
CA THR A 284 -19.64 -45.05 -16.50
C THR A 284 -19.07 -43.64 -16.62
N PHE A 285 -19.23 -42.77 -15.62
CA PHE A 285 -18.74 -41.40 -15.70
C PHE A 285 -17.22 -41.34 -15.49
N THR A 286 -16.48 -41.09 -16.56
CA THR A 286 -15.02 -40.92 -16.52
C THR A 286 -14.62 -39.45 -16.47
N VAL A 287 -13.45 -39.14 -15.90
CA VAL A 287 -12.80 -37.82 -16.05
C VAL A 287 -11.30 -38.00 -16.25
N LYS A 288 -10.62 -36.94 -16.66
CA LYS A 288 -9.15 -36.91 -16.75
C LYS A 288 -8.56 -36.36 -15.46
N THR A 289 -7.58 -37.05 -14.87
CA THR A 289 -6.82 -36.55 -13.72
C THR A 289 -5.90 -35.37 -14.12
N ALA A 290 -5.20 -34.78 -13.14
CA ALA A 290 -4.18 -33.76 -13.39
C ALA A 290 -3.13 -34.17 -14.43
N GLN A 291 -2.74 -35.45 -14.41
CA GLN A 291 -1.76 -36.06 -15.33
C GLN A 291 -2.38 -36.46 -16.69
N ASN A 292 -3.63 -36.07 -16.95
CA ASN A 292 -4.41 -36.44 -18.13
C ASN A 292 -4.71 -37.95 -18.24
N VAL A 293 -4.70 -38.71 -17.14
CA VAL A 293 -5.10 -40.12 -17.14
C VAL A 293 -6.62 -40.20 -17.04
N GLU A 294 -7.28 -40.90 -17.95
CA GLU A 294 -8.71 -41.14 -17.87
C GLU A 294 -9.03 -42.23 -16.85
N LYS A 295 -9.94 -41.94 -15.92
CA LYS A 295 -10.39 -42.86 -14.87
C LYS A 295 -11.89 -42.71 -14.63
N LEU A 296 -12.53 -43.75 -14.09
CA LEU A 296 -13.86 -43.63 -13.50
C LEU A 296 -13.83 -42.61 -12.36
N PHE A 297 -14.82 -41.72 -12.32
CA PHE A 297 -14.91 -40.68 -11.29
C PHE A 297 -15.08 -41.26 -9.88
N SER A 298 -15.76 -42.41 -9.79
CA SER A 298 -15.96 -43.18 -8.57
C SER A 298 -14.66 -43.78 -8.00
N ASP A 299 -13.68 -44.06 -8.86
CA ASP A 299 -12.38 -44.67 -8.52
C ASP A 299 -11.29 -43.64 -8.15
N LEU A 300 -11.58 -42.35 -8.30
CA LEU A 300 -10.61 -41.31 -7.93
C LEU A 300 -10.39 -41.27 -6.42
N THR A 301 -9.13 -41.20 -6.03
CA THR A 301 -8.73 -40.94 -4.64
C THR A 301 -9.09 -39.51 -4.21
N THR A 302 -9.16 -39.25 -2.89
CA THR A 302 -9.35 -37.89 -2.36
C THR A 302 -8.31 -36.91 -2.92
N TRP A 303 -7.04 -37.34 -3.01
CA TRP A 303 -5.96 -36.53 -3.58
C TRP A 303 -6.21 -36.20 -5.07
N GLU A 304 -6.63 -37.18 -5.88
CA GLU A 304 -6.93 -36.93 -7.30
C GLU A 304 -8.14 -36.01 -7.49
N LEU A 305 -9.19 -36.17 -6.67
CA LEU A 305 -10.38 -35.30 -6.69
C LEU A 305 -10.02 -33.85 -6.38
N LEU A 306 -9.17 -33.63 -5.36
CA LEU A 306 -8.66 -32.30 -4.99
C LEU A 306 -7.69 -31.70 -6.03
N ASN A 307 -7.23 -32.48 -7.01
CA ASN A 307 -6.25 -32.04 -8.00
C ASN A 307 -6.74 -32.16 -9.45
N LEU A 308 -8.04 -32.31 -9.69
CA LEU A 308 -8.59 -32.16 -11.03
C LEU A 308 -8.29 -30.75 -11.59
N LYS A 309 -8.12 -30.66 -12.91
CA LYS A 309 -7.92 -29.37 -13.60
C LYS A 309 -9.22 -28.59 -13.61
N SER A 310 -9.13 -27.26 -13.56
CA SER A 310 -10.29 -26.36 -13.57
C SER A 310 -11.24 -26.65 -14.73
N GLU A 311 -10.70 -26.76 -15.95
CA GLU A 311 -11.44 -27.16 -17.15
C GLU A 311 -12.18 -28.50 -16.99
N THR A 312 -11.56 -29.50 -16.35
CA THR A 312 -12.20 -30.79 -16.11
C THR A 312 -13.36 -30.68 -15.12
N ILE A 313 -13.19 -29.86 -14.08
CA ILE A 313 -14.23 -29.64 -13.06
C ILE A 313 -15.42 -28.88 -13.65
N LEU A 314 -15.14 -27.80 -14.39
CA LEU A 314 -16.16 -26.96 -15.01
C LEU A 314 -16.92 -27.68 -16.13
N ASP A 315 -16.34 -28.71 -16.74
CA ASP A 315 -17.01 -29.57 -17.71
C ASP A 315 -17.96 -30.59 -17.06
N ILE A 316 -17.87 -30.89 -15.76
CA ILE A 316 -18.71 -31.93 -15.12
C ILE A 316 -20.21 -31.69 -15.34
N PRO A 317 -20.78 -30.50 -15.07
CA PRO A 317 -22.21 -30.26 -15.31
C PRO A 317 -22.62 -30.48 -16.76
N ASP A 318 -21.86 -29.93 -17.70
CA ASP A 318 -22.14 -30.03 -19.13
C ASP A 318 -22.06 -31.47 -19.62
N ARG A 319 -21.13 -32.26 -19.07
CA ARG A 319 -20.98 -33.68 -19.39
C ARG A 319 -22.06 -34.54 -18.77
N LEU A 320 -22.45 -34.29 -17.52
CA LEU A 320 -23.58 -34.98 -16.89
C LEU A 320 -24.88 -34.71 -17.68
N ASN A 321 -25.05 -33.48 -18.17
CA ASN A 321 -26.17 -33.15 -19.03
C ASN A 321 -26.09 -33.84 -20.40
N ARG A 322 -24.99 -33.67 -21.12
CA ARG A 322 -24.83 -34.18 -22.49
C ARG A 322 -24.82 -35.71 -22.56
N ASP A 323 -24.09 -36.35 -21.66
CA ASP A 323 -23.82 -37.80 -21.73
C ASP A 323 -24.92 -38.61 -21.02
N TYR A 324 -25.65 -38.01 -20.06
CA TYR A 324 -26.63 -38.71 -19.20
C TYR A 324 -27.99 -38.03 -19.09
N SER A 325 -28.23 -36.93 -19.80
CA SER A 325 -29.47 -36.14 -19.71
C SER A 325 -29.81 -35.61 -18.31
N ILE A 326 -28.80 -35.47 -17.44
CA ILE A 326 -29.00 -34.91 -16.10
C ILE A 326 -29.16 -33.39 -16.23
N SER A 327 -30.34 -32.88 -15.87
CA SER A 327 -30.63 -31.46 -16.01
C SER A 327 -29.79 -30.60 -15.04
N SER A 328 -29.44 -29.38 -15.47
CA SER A 328 -28.83 -28.33 -14.65
C SER A 328 -29.54 -28.16 -13.29
N LYS A 329 -30.88 -28.08 -13.30
CA LYS A 329 -31.69 -27.95 -12.08
C LYS A 329 -31.53 -29.11 -11.09
N TYR A 330 -31.30 -30.33 -11.58
CA TYR A 330 -31.04 -31.47 -10.70
C TYR A 330 -29.64 -31.40 -10.07
N ILE A 331 -28.66 -30.90 -10.83
CA ILE A 331 -27.31 -30.66 -10.30
C ILE A 331 -27.34 -29.55 -9.23
N GLU A 332 -28.16 -28.50 -9.40
CA GLU A 332 -28.37 -27.47 -8.38
C GLU A 332 -28.86 -28.07 -7.06
N GLN A 333 -29.87 -28.94 -7.10
CA GLN A 333 -30.37 -29.66 -5.92
C GLN A 333 -29.28 -30.53 -5.27
N ILE A 334 -28.43 -31.16 -6.08
CA ILE A 334 -27.28 -31.90 -5.55
C ILE A 334 -26.28 -30.95 -4.87
N LEU A 335 -26.03 -29.76 -5.40
CA LEU A 335 -25.14 -28.80 -4.76
C LEU A 335 -25.75 -28.22 -3.47
N ASP A 336 -27.08 -28.09 -3.38
CA ASP A 336 -27.76 -27.74 -2.14
C ASP A 336 -27.50 -28.78 -1.04
N ASP A 337 -27.57 -30.06 -1.37
CA ASP A 337 -27.46 -31.17 -0.42
C ASP A 337 -26.01 -31.61 -0.12
N TYR A 338 -25.07 -31.39 -1.05
CA TYR A 338 -23.70 -31.92 -0.97
C TYR A 338 -22.62 -30.84 -1.09
N GLY A 339 -22.95 -29.66 -1.61
CA GLY A 339 -22.00 -28.56 -1.82
C GLY A 339 -21.57 -27.86 -0.54
N ILE A 340 -20.38 -27.24 -0.59
CA ILE A 340 -19.81 -26.52 0.56
C ILE A 340 -20.51 -25.18 0.83
N GLN A 341 -21.25 -24.65 -0.16
CA GLN A 341 -22.04 -23.44 -0.01
C GLN A 341 -23.12 -23.61 1.05
N SER A 342 -23.74 -24.80 1.11
CA SER A 342 -24.79 -25.13 2.08
C SER A 342 -24.24 -25.75 3.36
N ARG A 343 -23.25 -26.65 3.26
CA ARG A 343 -22.82 -27.50 4.39
C ARG A 343 -21.58 -27.03 5.13
N GLY A 344 -20.87 -26.04 4.58
CA GLY A 344 -19.50 -25.75 4.99
C GLY A 344 -18.52 -26.82 4.50
N LYS A 345 -17.25 -26.43 4.31
CA LYS A 345 -16.22 -27.34 3.79
C LYS A 345 -15.87 -28.46 4.78
N GLU A 346 -16.03 -28.22 6.09
CA GLU A 346 -15.68 -29.14 7.17
C GLU A 346 -16.45 -30.46 7.10
N ALA A 347 -17.67 -30.43 6.54
CA ALA A 347 -18.47 -31.62 6.34
C ALA A 347 -17.82 -32.57 5.32
N LEU A 348 -17.29 -32.03 4.22
CA LEU A 348 -16.56 -32.80 3.22
C LEU A 348 -15.17 -33.17 3.70
N ASP A 349 -14.49 -32.29 4.43
CA ASP A 349 -13.18 -32.57 5.05
C ASP A 349 -13.25 -33.85 5.90
N ARG A 350 -14.24 -33.94 6.80
CA ARG A 350 -14.45 -35.15 7.63
C ARG A 350 -14.83 -36.38 6.82
N HIS A 351 -15.68 -36.23 5.79
CA HIS A 351 -16.14 -37.37 5.00
C HIS A 351 -15.01 -38.01 4.18
N PHE A 352 -14.11 -37.18 3.63
CA PHE A 352 -13.01 -37.62 2.77
C PHE A 352 -11.67 -37.78 3.50
N GLY A 353 -11.62 -37.59 4.82
CA GLY A 353 -10.41 -37.74 5.63
C GLY A 353 -9.36 -36.67 5.36
N ILE A 354 -9.78 -35.43 5.06
CA ILE A 354 -8.88 -34.31 4.79
C ILE A 354 -8.45 -33.68 6.13
N GLU A 355 -7.23 -34.01 6.57
CA GLU A 355 -6.68 -33.51 7.84
C GLU A 355 -5.93 -32.19 7.68
N LYS A 356 -5.45 -31.89 6.47
CA LYS A 356 -4.67 -30.68 6.16
C LYS A 356 -5.47 -29.78 5.24
N PRO A 357 -5.87 -28.57 5.69
CA PRO A 357 -6.56 -27.62 4.83
C PRO A 357 -5.72 -27.27 3.60
N ALA A 358 -6.40 -27.11 2.47
CA ALA A 358 -5.74 -26.63 1.26
C ALA A 358 -5.23 -25.18 1.43
N GLN A 359 -4.22 -24.80 0.66
CA GLN A 359 -3.52 -23.52 0.83
C GLN A 359 -3.68 -22.58 -0.38
N TYR A 360 -3.64 -21.28 -0.13
CA TYR A 360 -3.29 -20.26 -1.13
C TYR A 360 -1.82 -19.89 -0.96
N MET A 361 -1.14 -19.59 -2.07
CA MET A 361 0.26 -19.17 -2.05
C MET A 361 0.46 -17.90 -2.88
N LEU A 362 1.21 -16.95 -2.34
CA LEU A 362 1.54 -15.68 -3.00
C LEU A 362 2.67 -14.99 -2.25
N SER A 363 3.20 -13.87 -2.75
CA SER A 363 4.31 -13.18 -2.10
C SER A 363 4.00 -12.75 -0.65
N ASN A 364 5.05 -12.62 0.17
CA ASN A 364 4.94 -12.10 1.54
C ASN A 364 4.48 -10.63 1.56
N THR A 365 4.85 -9.86 0.53
CA THR A 365 4.50 -8.45 0.32
C THR A 365 3.08 -8.25 -0.23
N ARG A 366 2.21 -9.26 -0.10
CA ARG A 366 0.81 -9.22 -0.51
C ARG A 366 0.02 -8.12 0.19
N HIS A 367 -0.94 -7.56 -0.53
CA HIS A 367 -1.90 -6.62 0.03
C HIS A 367 -2.69 -7.26 1.19
N TYR A 368 -2.96 -6.49 2.25
CA TYR A 368 -3.62 -6.95 3.49
C TYR A 368 -4.98 -7.63 3.29
N SER A 369 -5.60 -7.47 2.11
CA SER A 369 -6.86 -8.11 1.75
C SER A 369 -6.78 -9.63 1.71
N TRP A 370 -5.62 -10.20 1.41
CA TRP A 370 -5.44 -11.65 1.27
C TRP A 370 -5.64 -12.42 2.59
N PRO A 371 -4.91 -12.13 3.69
CA PRO A 371 -5.15 -12.78 4.97
C PRO A 371 -6.58 -12.50 5.50
N LYS A 372 -7.12 -11.31 5.24
CA LYS A 372 -8.50 -10.95 5.58
C LYS A 372 -9.53 -11.81 4.82
N GLY A 373 -9.34 -12.00 3.51
CA GLY A 373 -10.16 -12.89 2.68
C GLY A 373 -10.11 -14.34 3.18
N GLY A 374 -8.92 -14.80 3.59
CA GLY A 374 -8.71 -16.09 4.25
C GLY A 374 -9.64 -16.28 5.45
N ALA A 375 -9.68 -15.28 6.33
CA ALA A 375 -10.54 -15.30 7.51
C ALA A 375 -12.05 -15.32 7.16
N ILE A 376 -12.48 -14.52 6.18
CA ILE A 376 -13.93 -14.36 5.86
C ILE A 376 -14.53 -15.58 5.19
N THR A 377 -13.78 -16.23 4.32
CA THR A 377 -14.26 -17.41 3.59
C THR A 377 -14.19 -18.70 4.43
N GLY A 378 -13.72 -18.62 5.68
CA GLY A 378 -13.54 -19.78 6.57
C GLY A 378 -12.31 -20.64 6.24
N ILE A 379 -11.36 -20.14 5.44
CA ILE A 379 -10.10 -20.82 5.14
C ILE A 379 -9.08 -20.62 6.27
N GLY A 380 -9.11 -19.47 6.94
CA GLY A 380 -8.14 -19.07 7.96
C GLY A 380 -6.88 -18.42 7.34
N SER A 381 -6.37 -17.35 7.96
CA SER A 381 -5.21 -16.61 7.44
C SER A 381 -3.92 -17.42 7.42
N GLU A 382 -3.80 -18.45 8.27
CA GLU A 382 -2.66 -19.38 8.30
C GLU A 382 -2.53 -20.20 7.02
N ASN A 383 -3.64 -20.42 6.30
CA ASN A 383 -3.64 -21.12 5.02
C ASN A 383 -3.47 -20.17 3.82
N ILE A 384 -3.25 -18.88 4.08
CA ILE A 384 -2.80 -17.88 3.10
C ILE A 384 -1.28 -17.74 3.26
N VAL A 385 -0.58 -18.67 2.63
CA VAL A 385 0.86 -18.87 2.78
C VAL A 385 1.61 -17.79 2.00
N GLY A 386 2.44 -17.04 2.70
CA GLY A 386 3.35 -16.09 2.08
C GLY A 386 4.65 -16.75 1.64
N ILE A 387 5.10 -16.43 0.43
CA ILE A 387 6.35 -16.86 -0.16
C ILE A 387 7.34 -15.69 -0.12
N PRO A 388 8.62 -15.90 0.26
CA PRO A 388 9.64 -14.86 0.20
C PRO A 388 9.73 -14.19 -1.16
N VAL A 389 10.27 -12.97 -1.18
CA VAL A 389 10.46 -12.19 -2.40
C VAL A 389 11.93 -12.11 -2.79
N ASP A 390 12.20 -11.84 -4.06
CA ASP A 390 13.53 -11.50 -4.56
C ASP A 390 13.90 -10.04 -4.26
N TYR A 391 15.07 -9.60 -4.72
CA TYR A 391 15.55 -8.23 -4.50
C TYR A 391 14.73 -7.15 -5.22
N GLY A 392 13.83 -7.52 -6.14
CA GLY A 392 12.88 -6.61 -6.79
C GLY A 392 11.47 -6.69 -6.18
N ALA A 393 11.31 -7.30 -5.01
CA ALA A 393 10.03 -7.56 -4.33
C ALA A 393 9.06 -8.46 -5.11
N ARG A 394 9.55 -9.25 -6.08
CA ARG A 394 8.77 -10.24 -6.84
C ARG A 394 8.81 -11.58 -6.13
N ILE A 395 7.79 -12.41 -6.27
CA ILE A 395 7.75 -13.74 -5.64
C ILE A 395 8.96 -14.59 -6.02
N ASN A 396 9.64 -15.14 -5.01
CA ASN A 396 10.78 -16.03 -5.23
C ASN A 396 10.29 -17.40 -5.73
N LEU A 397 10.63 -17.72 -6.98
CA LEU A 397 10.18 -18.94 -7.64
C LEU A 397 10.78 -20.22 -7.05
N ASP A 398 12.00 -20.17 -6.53
CA ASP A 398 12.66 -21.34 -5.94
C ASP A 398 11.98 -21.72 -4.61
N GLU A 399 11.65 -20.73 -3.77
CA GLU A 399 10.90 -20.97 -2.54
C GLU A 399 9.43 -21.36 -2.82
N LEU A 400 8.81 -20.81 -3.86
CA LEU A 400 7.48 -21.26 -4.32
C LEU A 400 7.53 -22.73 -4.76
N GLU A 401 8.50 -23.11 -5.59
CA GLU A 401 8.66 -24.49 -6.07
C GLU A 401 8.91 -25.44 -4.90
N LYS A 402 9.81 -25.10 -3.98
CA LYS A 402 10.07 -25.87 -2.76
C LYS A 402 8.82 -26.06 -1.91
N ARG A 403 7.98 -25.02 -1.75
CA ARG A 403 6.72 -25.15 -1.02
C ARG A 403 5.74 -26.07 -1.75
N LEU A 404 5.59 -25.94 -3.07
CA LEU A 404 4.75 -26.84 -3.87
C LEU A 404 5.23 -28.29 -3.81
N GLU A 405 6.55 -28.54 -3.75
CA GLU A 405 7.13 -29.87 -3.52
C GLU A 405 6.73 -30.45 -2.17
N GLU A 406 6.79 -29.64 -1.10
CA GLU A 406 6.32 -30.07 0.23
C GLU A 406 4.85 -30.43 0.21
N ASN A 407 4.01 -29.61 -0.43
CA ASN A 407 2.58 -29.85 -0.57
C ASN A 407 2.28 -31.15 -1.33
N LEU A 408 2.98 -31.40 -2.44
CA LEU A 408 2.87 -32.65 -3.20
C LEU A 408 3.29 -33.86 -2.34
N LYS A 409 4.41 -33.77 -1.63
CA LYS A 409 4.91 -34.86 -0.77
C LYS A 409 4.00 -35.16 0.42
N LYS A 410 3.36 -34.14 0.98
CA LYS A 410 2.50 -34.22 2.17
C LYS A 410 1.02 -34.42 1.85
N GLU A 411 0.68 -34.54 0.56
CA GLU A 411 -0.69 -34.55 0.02
C GLU A 411 -1.57 -33.42 0.56
N GLN A 412 -1.01 -32.20 0.64
CA GLN A 412 -1.73 -31.00 1.04
C GLN A 412 -2.11 -30.17 -0.19
N ALA A 413 -3.41 -30.14 -0.51
CA ALA A 413 -3.90 -29.51 -1.74
C ALA A 413 -3.66 -27.99 -1.77
N VAL A 414 -3.68 -27.41 -2.97
CA VAL A 414 -3.50 -25.98 -3.19
C VAL A 414 -4.72 -25.45 -3.94
N TYR A 415 -5.37 -24.42 -3.39
CA TYR A 415 -6.48 -23.72 -4.03
C TYR A 415 -5.98 -22.97 -5.26
N ALA A 416 -5.08 -22.02 -5.02
CA ALA A 416 -4.48 -21.19 -6.06
C ALA A 416 -3.08 -20.70 -5.68
N VAL A 417 -2.29 -20.40 -6.70
CA VAL A 417 -1.11 -19.53 -6.60
C VAL A 417 -1.49 -18.18 -7.19
N THR A 418 -1.26 -17.10 -6.45
CA THR A 418 -1.50 -15.74 -6.94
C THR A 418 -0.21 -15.10 -7.42
N ALA A 419 -0.23 -14.57 -8.64
CA ALA A 419 0.78 -13.63 -9.13
C ALA A 419 0.29 -12.19 -8.91
N ILE A 420 1.10 -11.36 -8.27
CA ILE A 420 0.82 -9.93 -8.12
C ILE A 420 1.37 -9.20 -9.33
N ILE A 421 0.50 -8.50 -10.06
CA ILE A 421 0.86 -7.73 -11.26
C ILE A 421 0.71 -6.25 -10.90
N GLY A 422 1.78 -5.69 -10.35
CA GLY A 422 1.81 -4.36 -9.77
C GLY A 422 1.59 -4.38 -8.26
N SER A 423 2.65 -4.68 -7.48
CA SER A 423 2.62 -4.63 -6.01
C SER A 423 2.24 -3.23 -5.51
N THR A 424 1.65 -3.17 -4.31
CA THR A 424 1.09 -1.91 -3.78
C THR A 424 2.18 -0.89 -3.46
N GLU A 425 3.34 -1.35 -3.00
CA GLU A 425 4.39 -0.49 -2.46
C GLU A 425 5.51 -0.18 -3.48
N GLU A 426 5.79 -1.07 -4.44
CA GLU A 426 6.90 -0.93 -5.40
C GLU A 426 6.50 -1.13 -6.87
N GLY A 427 5.22 -1.40 -7.13
CA GLY A 427 4.73 -1.65 -8.49
C GLY A 427 5.38 -2.86 -9.15
N ALA A 428 5.87 -3.83 -8.37
CA ALA A 428 6.57 -5.01 -8.86
C ALA A 428 5.62 -5.97 -9.60
N VAL A 429 6.15 -6.66 -10.61
CA VAL A 429 5.39 -7.66 -11.40
C VAL A 429 5.97 -9.05 -11.17
N ASP A 430 5.16 -9.93 -10.60
CA ASP A 430 5.52 -11.33 -10.41
C ASP A 430 5.66 -12.05 -11.76
N PRO A 431 6.63 -12.99 -11.91
CA PRO A 431 6.90 -13.70 -13.15
C PRO A 431 5.80 -14.73 -13.49
N LEU A 432 4.64 -14.26 -13.92
CA LEU A 432 3.43 -15.03 -14.22
C LEU A 432 3.69 -16.14 -15.24
N GLY A 433 4.48 -15.89 -16.29
CA GLY A 433 4.82 -16.91 -17.28
C GLY A 433 5.54 -18.13 -16.66
N LYS A 434 6.40 -17.86 -15.68
CA LYS A 434 7.14 -18.90 -14.95
C LYS A 434 6.24 -19.65 -13.95
N ILE A 435 5.32 -18.95 -13.26
CA ILE A 435 4.31 -19.56 -12.37
C ILE A 435 3.40 -20.52 -13.15
N LEU A 436 2.94 -20.11 -14.34
CA LEU A 436 2.12 -20.96 -15.22
C LEU A 436 2.88 -22.19 -15.70
N THR A 437 4.20 -22.06 -15.93
CA THR A 437 5.08 -23.18 -16.28
C THR A 437 5.24 -24.14 -15.10
N LEU A 438 5.40 -23.63 -13.88
CA LEU A 438 5.41 -24.45 -12.65
C LEU A 438 4.09 -25.23 -12.51
N ARG A 439 2.92 -24.60 -12.69
CA ARG A 439 1.63 -25.28 -12.67
C ARG A 439 1.61 -26.50 -13.59
N ARG A 440 2.08 -26.37 -14.83
CA ARG A 440 2.12 -27.48 -15.80
C ARG A 440 3.04 -28.62 -15.34
N ARG A 441 4.22 -28.29 -14.79
CA ARG A 441 5.17 -29.28 -14.23
C ARG A 441 4.56 -30.06 -13.06
N PHE A 442 3.88 -29.38 -12.14
CA PHE A 442 3.22 -30.02 -11.01
C PHE A 442 1.98 -30.82 -11.40
N GLN A 443 1.20 -30.36 -12.40
CA GLN A 443 0.07 -31.12 -12.93
C GLN A 443 0.50 -32.47 -13.51
N ALA A 444 1.63 -32.51 -14.22
CA ALA A 444 2.22 -33.76 -14.72
C ALA A 444 2.58 -34.76 -13.60
N ARG A 445 2.67 -34.29 -12.36
CA ARG A 445 3.00 -35.07 -11.16
C ARG A 445 1.83 -35.25 -10.20
N GLY A 446 0.66 -34.70 -10.51
CA GLY A 446 -0.56 -34.89 -9.73
C GLY A 446 -0.99 -33.77 -8.80
N LEU A 447 -0.30 -32.63 -8.82
CA LEU A 447 -0.72 -31.44 -8.08
C LEU A 447 -1.25 -30.39 -9.05
N SER A 448 -2.49 -29.93 -8.85
CA SER A 448 -3.13 -28.92 -9.67
C SER A 448 -3.69 -27.79 -8.78
N PHE A 449 -3.52 -26.57 -9.25
CA PHE A 449 -3.97 -25.36 -8.59
C PHE A 449 -4.39 -24.32 -9.63
N LEU A 450 -5.27 -23.40 -9.22
CA LEU A 450 -5.61 -22.24 -10.03
C LEU A 450 -4.46 -21.22 -10.01
N VAL A 451 -4.39 -20.39 -11.04
CA VAL A 451 -3.55 -19.20 -11.07
C VAL A 451 -4.46 -17.98 -11.10
N HIS A 452 -4.44 -17.22 -10.01
CA HIS A 452 -5.07 -15.91 -9.95
C HIS A 452 -4.03 -14.83 -10.22
N ALA A 453 -4.38 -13.80 -10.98
CA ALA A 453 -3.53 -12.61 -11.10
C ALA A 453 -4.20 -11.43 -10.39
N ASP A 454 -3.55 -10.96 -9.31
CA ASP A 454 -3.91 -9.72 -8.65
C ASP A 454 -3.31 -8.56 -9.46
N ALA A 455 -4.04 -8.17 -10.51
CA ALA A 455 -3.68 -7.07 -11.40
C ALA A 455 -4.51 -5.82 -11.09
N ALA A 456 -4.88 -5.62 -9.81
CA ALA A 456 -5.67 -4.48 -9.36
C ALA A 456 -5.05 -3.16 -9.88
N TRP A 457 -3.72 -3.03 -9.77
CA TRP A 457 -2.96 -1.93 -10.36
C TRP A 457 -2.56 -2.20 -11.82
N GLY A 458 -1.99 -3.38 -12.12
CA GLY A 458 -1.36 -3.65 -13.40
C GLY A 458 -2.28 -4.00 -14.57
N GLY A 459 -3.58 -4.21 -14.34
CA GLY A 459 -4.50 -4.74 -15.35
C GLY A 459 -4.64 -3.86 -16.58
N TYR A 460 -4.80 -2.54 -16.41
CA TYR A 460 -4.94 -1.61 -17.53
C TYR A 460 -3.63 -1.44 -18.33
N PHE A 461 -2.46 -1.72 -17.76
CA PHE A 461 -1.18 -1.64 -18.48
C PHE A 461 -1.10 -2.65 -19.64
N THR A 462 -1.96 -3.67 -19.67
CA THR A 462 -2.09 -4.56 -20.83
C THR A 462 -2.49 -3.82 -22.12
N SER A 463 -3.16 -2.65 -22.03
CA SER A 463 -3.49 -1.83 -23.19
C SER A 463 -2.25 -1.26 -23.89
N MET A 464 -1.09 -1.23 -23.23
CA MET A 464 0.18 -0.80 -23.83
C MET A 464 0.75 -1.83 -24.81
N LEU A 465 0.24 -3.07 -24.80
CA LEU A 465 0.68 -4.12 -25.70
C LEU A 465 -0.20 -4.14 -26.97
N PRO A 466 0.40 -4.26 -28.16
CA PRO A 466 -0.37 -4.49 -29.37
C PRO A 466 -1.09 -5.85 -29.30
N ARG A 467 -2.22 -5.98 -29.97
CA ARG A 467 -3.07 -7.19 -29.88
C ARG A 467 -2.38 -8.45 -30.41
N ASP A 468 -1.46 -8.28 -31.34
CA ASP A 468 -0.59 -9.32 -31.92
C ASP A 468 0.79 -9.40 -31.25
N TYR A 469 0.99 -8.76 -30.10
CA TYR A 469 2.23 -8.88 -29.33
C TYR A 469 2.56 -10.35 -29.06
N THR A 470 3.84 -10.68 -29.25
CA THR A 470 4.43 -11.97 -28.91
C THR A 470 5.67 -11.75 -28.06
N PRO A 471 5.87 -12.52 -26.98
CA PRO A 471 7.12 -12.48 -26.21
C PRO A 471 8.35 -12.62 -27.10
N GLY A 472 9.39 -11.85 -26.82
CA GLY A 472 10.59 -11.75 -27.66
C GLY A 472 10.43 -10.93 -28.96
N SER A 473 9.25 -10.38 -29.26
CA SER A 473 9.11 -9.39 -30.34
C SER A 473 9.89 -8.11 -30.00
N GLY A 474 10.57 -7.51 -30.98
CA GLY A 474 11.33 -6.26 -30.80
C GLY A 474 10.46 -5.01 -30.63
N PHE A 475 9.28 -5.14 -30.00
CA PHE A 475 8.33 -4.05 -29.84
C PHE A 475 8.87 -3.01 -28.85
N MET A 476 9.22 -1.82 -29.36
CA MET A 476 9.78 -0.74 -28.57
C MET A 476 8.74 0.30 -28.09
N GLY A 477 7.43 0.06 -28.26
CA GLY A 477 6.38 1.05 -27.99
C GLY A 477 5.99 1.84 -29.25
N ASN A 478 5.09 2.81 -29.10
CA ASN A 478 4.51 3.60 -30.19
C ASN A 478 5.23 4.96 -30.34
N LEU A 479 6.54 4.93 -30.66
CA LEU A 479 7.25 6.16 -30.98
C LEU A 479 6.58 6.87 -32.18
N PRO A 480 6.24 8.18 -32.09
CA PRO A 480 5.57 8.86 -33.19
C PRO A 480 6.42 8.85 -34.46
N VAL A 481 5.73 8.65 -35.59
CA VAL A 481 6.36 8.59 -36.93
C VAL A 481 6.74 10.01 -37.36
N GLY A 482 7.93 10.44 -36.93
CA GLY A 482 8.46 11.78 -37.15
C GLY A 482 8.52 12.55 -35.84
N LEU A 483 9.73 12.74 -35.32
CA LEU A 483 9.98 13.56 -34.14
C LEU A 483 10.02 15.02 -34.59
N GLY A 484 8.90 15.73 -34.45
CA GLY A 484 8.86 17.17 -34.69
C GLY A 484 9.47 17.98 -33.57
N GLU A 485 9.75 19.25 -33.83
CA GLU A 485 10.14 20.25 -32.82
C GLU A 485 8.94 20.78 -32.01
N ALA A 486 7.87 20.00 -31.84
CA ALA A 486 6.68 20.47 -31.11
C ALA A 486 6.99 20.58 -29.60
N GLU A 487 6.62 21.71 -28.99
CA GLU A 487 6.59 21.83 -27.52
C GLU A 487 5.53 20.86 -26.95
N GLY A 488 5.88 20.09 -25.91
CA GLY A 488 4.98 19.18 -25.20
C GLY A 488 5.15 17.69 -25.51
N PHE A 489 6.22 17.24 -26.18
CA PHE A 489 6.39 15.85 -26.61
C PHE A 489 6.59 14.87 -25.44
N VAL A 490 5.81 13.79 -25.36
CA VAL A 490 6.04 12.70 -24.38
C VAL A 490 6.03 11.33 -25.07
N PRO A 491 7.11 10.54 -24.98
CA PRO A 491 7.14 9.20 -25.59
C PRO A 491 6.40 8.16 -24.72
N ASP A 492 5.75 7.19 -25.37
CA ASP A 492 4.96 6.13 -24.73
C ASP A 492 5.68 4.77 -24.63
N SER A 493 7.03 4.79 -24.56
CA SER A 493 7.91 3.66 -24.89
C SER A 493 8.87 3.22 -23.76
N SER A 494 8.38 3.10 -22.52
CA SER A 494 9.24 2.89 -21.33
C SER A 494 9.07 1.56 -20.57
N LEU A 495 8.07 0.71 -20.88
CA LEU A 495 7.91 -0.57 -20.16
C LEU A 495 9.13 -1.49 -20.31
N ARG A 496 9.52 -2.16 -19.22
CA ARG A 496 10.53 -3.23 -19.23
C ARG A 496 10.07 -4.39 -20.10
N THR A 497 11.01 -5.02 -20.81
CA THR A 497 10.72 -6.19 -21.66
C THR A 497 10.09 -7.33 -20.85
N ASP A 498 10.69 -7.68 -19.70
CA ASP A 498 10.16 -8.74 -18.84
C ASP A 498 8.72 -8.43 -18.37
N THR A 499 8.44 -7.17 -18.01
CA THR A 499 7.09 -6.72 -17.64
C THR A 499 6.10 -6.88 -18.78
N GLN A 500 6.50 -6.55 -20.03
CA GLN A 500 5.64 -6.78 -21.19
C GLN A 500 5.30 -8.27 -21.38
N GLU A 501 6.29 -9.15 -21.17
CA GLU A 501 6.07 -10.60 -21.28
C GLU A 501 5.10 -11.10 -20.20
N ASP A 502 5.26 -10.67 -18.95
CA ASP A 502 4.37 -11.09 -17.86
C ASP A 502 2.95 -10.50 -17.99
N LEU A 503 2.81 -9.27 -18.48
CA LEU A 503 1.52 -8.70 -18.87
C LEU A 503 0.86 -9.51 -19.99
N TRP A 504 1.63 -9.99 -20.97
CA TRP A 504 1.09 -10.84 -22.03
C TRP A 504 0.54 -12.17 -21.49
N TRP A 505 1.17 -12.74 -20.46
CA TRP A 505 0.76 -14.00 -19.84
C TRP A 505 -0.54 -13.92 -19.03
N LEU A 506 -1.05 -12.73 -18.71
CA LEU A 506 -2.34 -12.54 -18.02
C LEU A 506 -3.48 -13.35 -18.68
N ARG A 507 -3.48 -13.44 -20.00
CA ARG A 507 -4.46 -14.23 -20.79
C ARG A 507 -4.56 -15.72 -20.42
N GLN A 508 -3.62 -16.25 -19.64
CA GLN A 508 -3.56 -17.66 -19.20
C GLN A 508 -3.87 -17.85 -17.70
N ALA A 509 -4.01 -16.77 -16.94
CA ALA A 509 -4.53 -16.83 -15.57
C ALA A 509 -6.00 -17.31 -15.60
N ASP A 510 -6.44 -18.03 -14.57
CA ASP A 510 -7.82 -18.53 -14.48
C ASP A 510 -8.80 -17.41 -14.09
N SER A 511 -8.34 -16.48 -13.24
CA SER A 511 -9.06 -15.26 -12.87
C SER A 511 -8.10 -14.08 -12.67
N ILE A 512 -8.58 -12.87 -12.91
CA ILE A 512 -7.83 -11.62 -12.80
C ILE A 512 -8.66 -10.58 -12.03
N THR A 513 -8.10 -10.04 -10.96
CA THR A 513 -8.61 -8.79 -10.36
C THR A 513 -7.97 -7.61 -11.08
N LEU A 514 -8.75 -6.56 -11.38
CA LEU A 514 -8.27 -5.31 -11.94
C LEU A 514 -9.14 -4.14 -11.47
N ASP A 515 -8.57 -2.98 -11.15
CA ASP A 515 -9.34 -1.85 -10.63
C ASP A 515 -9.41 -0.69 -11.65
N PRO A 516 -10.57 -0.47 -12.31
CA PRO A 516 -10.81 0.74 -13.08
C PRO A 516 -10.55 2.03 -12.30
N HIS A 517 -10.83 2.08 -11.00
CA HIS A 517 -10.57 3.27 -10.17
C HIS A 517 -9.11 3.53 -9.78
N LYS A 518 -8.18 2.70 -10.28
CA LYS A 518 -6.73 2.88 -10.15
C LYS A 518 -6.16 3.39 -11.47
N SER A 519 -5.51 2.51 -12.23
CA SER A 519 -4.88 2.81 -13.52
C SER A 519 -5.88 3.00 -14.67
N GLY A 520 -7.18 2.83 -14.41
CA GLY A 520 -8.26 3.17 -15.34
C GLY A 520 -8.79 4.61 -15.21
N TYR A 521 -8.29 5.46 -14.29
CA TYR A 521 -8.67 6.88 -14.18
C TYR A 521 -10.19 7.11 -14.04
N ILE A 522 -10.87 6.21 -13.33
CA ILE A 522 -12.31 6.22 -13.07
C ILE A 522 -12.54 6.56 -11.59
N PRO A 523 -13.55 7.38 -11.23
CA PRO A 523 -13.79 7.71 -9.84
C PRO A 523 -14.20 6.47 -9.04
N TYR A 524 -13.80 6.46 -7.76
CA TYR A 524 -14.30 5.47 -6.80
C TYR A 524 -15.84 5.52 -6.70
N PRO A 525 -16.53 4.38 -6.50
CA PRO A 525 -16.00 3.02 -6.51
C PRO A 525 -16.08 2.36 -7.91
N ALA A 526 -14.98 1.75 -8.36
CA ALA A 526 -14.98 0.88 -9.53
C ALA A 526 -13.83 -0.14 -9.48
N GLY A 527 -14.12 -1.34 -8.98
CA GLY A 527 -13.26 -2.52 -9.09
C GLY A 527 -13.67 -3.42 -10.26
N GLY A 528 -12.97 -4.53 -10.44
CA GLY A 528 -13.24 -5.48 -11.52
C GLY A 528 -12.68 -6.88 -11.24
N LEU A 529 -13.43 -7.87 -11.70
CA LEU A 529 -13.03 -9.28 -11.69
C LEU A 529 -13.36 -9.90 -13.04
N ALA A 530 -12.40 -10.61 -13.62
CA ALA A 530 -12.55 -11.33 -14.88
C ALA A 530 -12.17 -12.81 -14.70
N TYR A 531 -13.01 -13.71 -15.20
CA TYR A 531 -12.76 -15.14 -15.29
C TYR A 531 -12.39 -15.51 -16.73
N ARG A 532 -11.34 -16.31 -16.90
CA ARG A 532 -10.97 -16.86 -18.21
C ARG A 532 -12.07 -17.78 -18.74
N ASP A 533 -12.64 -18.60 -17.85
CA ASP A 533 -13.81 -19.40 -18.13
C ASP A 533 -14.98 -18.86 -17.33
N GLY A 534 -15.90 -18.20 -18.03
CA GLY A 534 -17.04 -17.54 -17.41
C GLY A 534 -17.95 -18.49 -16.62
N ARG A 535 -17.86 -19.82 -16.82
CA ARG A 535 -18.60 -20.80 -16.01
C ARG A 535 -18.18 -20.77 -14.54
N MET A 536 -16.97 -20.27 -14.22
CA MET A 536 -16.51 -20.12 -12.83
C MET A 536 -17.43 -19.23 -11.98
N ARG A 537 -18.14 -18.27 -12.59
CA ARG A 537 -19.08 -17.39 -11.89
C ARG A 537 -20.24 -18.12 -11.20
N TYR A 538 -20.58 -19.34 -11.64
CA TYR A 538 -21.63 -20.15 -11.01
C TYR A 538 -21.16 -20.81 -9.71
N LEU A 539 -19.85 -20.89 -9.49
CA LEU A 539 -19.32 -21.47 -8.26
C LEU A 539 -19.59 -20.59 -7.05
N VAL A 540 -19.88 -19.30 -7.23
CA VAL A 540 -20.25 -18.38 -6.14
C VAL A 540 -21.76 -18.37 -5.85
N THR A 541 -22.54 -19.16 -6.59
CA THR A 541 -23.98 -19.31 -6.43
C THR A 541 -24.34 -20.75 -6.04
N TRP A 542 -25.64 -21.01 -5.87
CA TRP A 542 -26.22 -22.37 -5.81
C TRP A 542 -26.78 -22.82 -7.17
N THR A 543 -26.51 -22.06 -8.24
CA THR A 543 -27.06 -22.30 -9.57
C THR A 543 -26.02 -22.91 -10.50
N THR A 544 -26.46 -23.56 -11.57
CA THR A 544 -25.59 -24.11 -12.63
C THR A 544 -25.84 -23.37 -13.95
N PRO A 545 -24.91 -23.43 -14.92
CA PRO A 545 -25.15 -22.83 -16.23
C PRO A 545 -26.48 -23.34 -16.85
N TYR A 546 -27.41 -22.43 -17.13
CA TYR A 546 -28.62 -22.74 -17.87
C TYR A 546 -28.32 -22.74 -19.37
N LEU A 547 -28.70 -23.80 -20.07
CA LEU A 547 -28.56 -23.93 -21.54
C LEU A 547 -29.47 -22.97 -22.34
N SER A 548 -30.28 -22.12 -21.70
CA SER A 548 -31.20 -21.21 -22.38
C SER A 548 -30.60 -19.81 -22.60
N GLN A 549 -30.14 -19.53 -23.82
CA GLN A 549 -29.68 -18.22 -24.32
C GLN A 549 -30.83 -17.20 -24.55
N GLY A 550 -31.88 -17.19 -23.72
CA GLY A 550 -33.13 -16.45 -24.02
C GLY A 550 -33.49 -15.28 -23.11
N SER A 551 -33.02 -15.26 -21.86
CA SER A 551 -33.30 -14.16 -20.92
C SER A 551 -31.99 -13.53 -20.48
N THR A 552 -31.78 -12.24 -20.75
CA THR A 552 -30.70 -11.45 -20.15
C THR A 552 -30.85 -11.54 -18.62
N SER A 553 -30.07 -12.43 -18.00
CA SER A 553 -30.11 -12.69 -16.57
C SER A 553 -29.48 -11.52 -15.81
N SER A 554 -29.95 -11.27 -14.59
CA SER A 554 -29.33 -10.28 -13.72
C SER A 554 -27.84 -10.56 -13.50
N ILE A 555 -26.99 -9.52 -13.58
CA ILE A 555 -25.54 -9.65 -13.42
C ILE A 555 -25.12 -9.68 -11.94
N GLY A 556 -25.89 -9.03 -11.06
CA GLY A 556 -25.54 -8.86 -9.65
C GLY A 556 -25.72 -10.07 -8.74
N ILE A 557 -26.00 -11.27 -9.29
CA ILE A 557 -26.03 -12.52 -8.51
C ILE A 557 -24.72 -13.30 -8.56
N TYR A 558 -23.81 -12.92 -9.46
CA TYR A 558 -22.57 -13.66 -9.75
C TYR A 558 -21.34 -13.09 -9.03
N GLY A 559 -21.57 -12.37 -7.94
CA GLY A 559 -20.54 -11.80 -7.08
C GLY A 559 -20.96 -11.85 -5.62
N LEU A 560 -20.14 -11.28 -4.75
CA LEU A 560 -20.39 -11.26 -3.30
C LEU A 560 -21.24 -10.05 -2.87
N GLU A 561 -21.41 -9.09 -3.78
CA GLU A 561 -22.25 -7.92 -3.59
C GLU A 561 -23.73 -8.18 -3.87
N GLY A 562 -24.57 -7.27 -3.38
CA GLY A 562 -25.99 -7.21 -3.72
C GLY A 562 -26.27 -5.95 -4.54
N SER A 563 -26.97 -4.98 -3.92
CA SER A 563 -27.21 -3.67 -4.53
C SER A 563 -25.91 -2.99 -4.92
N LYS A 564 -25.86 -2.50 -6.16
CA LYS A 564 -24.65 -1.88 -6.73
C LYS A 564 -25.01 -0.80 -7.76
N PRO A 565 -24.24 0.31 -7.82
CA PRO A 565 -24.59 1.45 -8.65
C PRO A 565 -24.34 1.16 -10.13
N GLY A 566 -25.38 1.26 -10.96
CA GLY A 566 -25.19 1.24 -12.42
C GLY A 566 -24.34 2.42 -12.92
N ALA A 567 -24.22 3.49 -12.12
CA ALA A 567 -23.35 4.63 -12.41
C ALA A 567 -21.87 4.27 -12.50
N SER A 568 -21.38 3.33 -11.68
CA SER A 568 -19.99 2.84 -11.78
C SER A 568 -19.75 2.11 -13.11
N ALA A 569 -20.70 1.26 -13.54
CA ALA A 569 -20.61 0.57 -14.82
C ALA A 569 -20.61 1.53 -16.01
N VAL A 570 -21.49 2.54 -16.02
CA VAL A 570 -21.52 3.56 -17.08
C VAL A 570 -20.27 4.43 -17.07
N SER A 571 -19.77 4.80 -15.90
CA SER A 571 -18.51 5.53 -15.73
C SER A 571 -17.34 4.78 -16.37
N THR A 572 -17.17 3.49 -16.04
CA THR A 572 -16.13 2.64 -16.64
C THR A 572 -16.33 2.46 -18.14
N PHE A 573 -17.56 2.23 -18.59
CA PHE A 573 -17.89 2.09 -20.00
C PHE A 573 -17.51 3.32 -20.82
N MET A 574 -17.89 4.51 -20.35
CA MET A 574 -17.60 5.77 -21.02
C MET A 574 -16.09 6.00 -21.15
N ALA A 575 -15.34 5.78 -20.07
CA ALA A 575 -13.88 5.89 -20.10
C ALA A 575 -13.26 4.89 -21.10
N ASN A 576 -13.62 3.61 -21.03
CA ASN A 576 -13.12 2.56 -21.91
C ASN A 576 -13.43 2.84 -23.39
N LYS A 577 -14.61 3.41 -23.70
CA LYS A 577 -15.00 3.73 -25.08
C LYS A 577 -14.37 5.01 -25.62
N CYS A 578 -14.27 6.05 -24.80
CA CYS A 578 -13.75 7.35 -25.23
C CYS A 578 -12.22 7.38 -25.31
N ILE A 579 -11.54 6.73 -24.35
CA ILE A 579 -10.08 6.66 -24.30
C ILE A 579 -9.60 5.52 -25.20
N GLY A 580 -10.19 4.33 -25.07
CA GLY A 580 -9.85 3.14 -25.87
C GLY A 580 -8.91 2.17 -25.14
N LEU A 581 -9.29 0.89 -25.05
CA LEU A 581 -8.48 -0.19 -24.46
C LEU A 581 -7.51 -0.79 -25.49
N ASN A 582 -6.59 0.05 -25.97
CA ASN A 582 -5.62 -0.26 -27.02
C ASN A 582 -4.36 0.64 -26.88
N PRO A 583 -3.31 0.39 -27.69
CA PRO A 583 -2.08 1.17 -27.64
C PRO A 583 -2.25 2.67 -27.92
N GLU A 584 -3.26 3.07 -28.69
CA GLU A 584 -3.51 4.48 -29.04
C GLU A 584 -4.31 5.25 -27.98
N GLY A 585 -4.97 4.54 -27.06
CA GLY A 585 -5.80 5.08 -26.00
C GLY A 585 -5.15 5.02 -24.63
N TYR A 586 -5.61 4.10 -23.77
CA TYR A 586 -4.99 3.85 -22.46
C TYR A 586 -3.53 3.44 -22.58
N GLY A 587 -3.13 2.78 -23.67
CA GLY A 587 -1.73 2.43 -23.91
C GLY A 587 -0.83 3.66 -24.02
N ALA A 588 -1.26 4.67 -24.79
CA ALA A 588 -0.55 5.95 -24.90
C ALA A 588 -0.57 6.69 -23.55
N LEU A 589 -1.74 6.78 -22.90
CA LEU A 589 -1.90 7.42 -21.59
C LEU A 589 -0.93 6.85 -20.55
N LEU A 590 -0.95 5.53 -20.36
CA LEU A 590 -0.08 4.85 -19.40
C LEU A 590 1.37 4.84 -19.86
N GLY A 591 1.64 4.87 -21.17
CA GLY A 591 2.98 5.01 -21.72
C GLY A 591 3.65 6.32 -21.35
N GLU A 592 2.95 7.44 -21.51
CA GLU A 592 3.43 8.77 -21.09
C GLU A 592 3.73 8.80 -19.58
N VAL A 593 2.81 8.26 -18.77
CA VAL A 593 2.96 8.17 -17.31
C VAL A 593 4.16 7.30 -16.93
N THR A 594 4.35 6.16 -17.61
CA THR A 594 5.49 5.25 -17.38
C THR A 594 6.81 5.92 -17.72
N TYR A 595 6.83 6.73 -18.78
CA TYR A 595 8.00 7.52 -19.14
C TYR A 595 8.33 8.56 -18.08
N SER A 596 7.34 9.33 -17.61
CA SER A 596 7.52 10.27 -16.49
C SER A 596 8.01 9.56 -15.22
N CYS A 597 7.49 8.36 -14.93
CA CYS A 597 7.94 7.55 -13.80
C CYS A 597 9.41 7.16 -13.93
N SER A 598 9.82 6.72 -15.11
CA SER A 598 11.21 6.34 -15.38
C SER A 598 12.16 7.54 -15.26
N ARG A 599 11.73 8.73 -15.71
CA ARG A 599 12.51 9.97 -15.54
C ARG A 599 12.66 10.36 -14.07
N LEU A 600 11.60 10.26 -13.26
CA LEU A 600 11.68 10.45 -11.81
C LEU A 600 12.62 9.41 -11.17
N SER A 601 12.55 8.15 -11.61
CA SER A 601 13.49 7.13 -11.13
C SER A 601 14.95 7.45 -11.47
N ALA A 602 15.23 8.02 -12.65
CA ALA A 602 16.58 8.45 -12.99
C ALA A 602 17.09 9.52 -12.01
N GLN A 603 16.22 10.45 -11.60
CA GLN A 603 16.53 11.44 -10.57
C GLN A 603 16.84 10.74 -9.25
N TRP A 604 15.97 9.86 -8.76
CA TRP A 604 16.21 9.12 -7.50
C TRP A 604 17.50 8.30 -7.53
N ALA A 605 17.89 7.78 -8.69
CA ALA A 605 19.09 6.98 -8.88
C ALA A 605 20.41 7.78 -8.88
N ALA A 606 20.38 8.99 -9.43
CA ALA A 606 21.60 9.73 -9.76
C ALA A 606 21.64 11.17 -9.19
N MET A 607 20.65 11.59 -8.40
CA MET A 607 20.60 12.98 -7.93
C MET A 607 21.66 13.34 -6.89
N THR A 608 22.19 12.36 -6.17
CA THR A 608 23.24 12.53 -5.15
C THR A 608 24.59 12.03 -5.63
N ASP A 609 25.66 12.65 -5.14
CA ASP A 609 27.05 12.22 -5.33
C ASP A 609 27.76 12.04 -3.96
N ASP A 610 29.06 11.77 -3.98
CA ASP A 610 29.88 11.54 -2.79
C ASP A 610 30.13 12.79 -1.94
N LYS A 611 29.84 13.99 -2.47
CA LYS A 611 30.08 15.29 -1.81
C LYS A 611 28.84 15.83 -1.11
N MET A 612 27.66 15.30 -1.41
CA MET A 612 26.42 15.72 -0.76
C MET A 612 26.32 15.17 0.66
N ASP A 613 25.66 15.94 1.53
CA ASP A 613 25.40 15.62 2.93
C ASP A 613 24.38 14.48 3.12
N PHE A 614 23.76 14.03 2.03
CA PHE A 614 22.82 12.92 2.01
C PHE A 614 22.96 12.10 0.73
N VAL A 615 22.43 10.89 0.77
CA VAL A 615 22.35 9.97 -0.36
C VAL A 615 20.90 9.57 -0.57
N VAL A 616 20.51 9.47 -1.84
CA VAL A 616 19.22 8.88 -2.25
C VAL A 616 19.51 7.60 -2.99
N VAL A 617 18.86 6.51 -2.57
CA VAL A 617 19.03 5.19 -3.16
C VAL A 617 17.67 4.67 -3.63
N PRO A 618 17.49 4.39 -4.94
CA PRO A 618 16.27 3.79 -5.45
C PRO A 618 16.20 2.32 -5.03
N PHE A 619 15.01 1.84 -4.73
CA PHE A 619 14.78 0.44 -4.41
C PHE A 619 15.19 -0.47 -5.57
N ASN A 620 14.74 -0.16 -6.79
CA ASN A 620 15.13 -0.90 -7.98
C ASN A 620 16.61 -0.63 -8.30
N MET A 621 17.40 -1.69 -8.35
CA MET A 621 18.83 -1.64 -8.65
C MET A 621 19.09 -1.21 -10.09
N LEU A 622 20.14 -0.41 -10.28
CA LEU A 622 20.68 -0.05 -11.58
C LEU A 622 21.19 -1.29 -12.34
N PRO A 623 21.24 -1.26 -13.68
CA PRO A 623 21.84 -2.33 -14.47
C PRO A 623 23.28 -2.68 -14.03
N SER A 624 24.11 -1.67 -13.72
CA SER A 624 25.46 -1.89 -13.18
C SER A 624 25.47 -2.59 -11.81
N GLU A 625 24.45 -2.37 -10.97
CA GLU A 625 24.33 -3.04 -9.66
C GLU A 625 23.91 -4.52 -9.79
N LEU A 626 23.19 -4.86 -10.86
CA LEU A 626 22.77 -6.22 -11.17
C LEU A 626 23.85 -7.04 -11.91
N ALA A 627 24.91 -6.38 -12.38
CA ALA A 627 25.99 -7.02 -13.10
C ALA A 627 26.78 -7.98 -12.18
N PRO A 628 27.20 -9.16 -12.68
CA PRO A 628 27.96 -10.12 -11.88
C PRO A 628 29.33 -9.59 -11.42
N ASP A 629 29.84 -8.56 -12.07
CA ASP A 629 31.11 -7.88 -11.81
C ASP A 629 30.94 -6.43 -11.30
N ALA A 630 29.78 -6.12 -10.69
CA ALA A 630 29.47 -4.80 -10.15
C ALA A 630 30.58 -4.27 -9.21
N THR A 631 31.10 -3.08 -9.51
CA THR A 631 32.02 -2.32 -8.63
C THR A 631 31.46 -0.93 -8.31
N PRO A 632 31.83 -0.30 -7.18
CA PRO A 632 31.45 1.08 -6.88
C PRO A 632 31.75 2.07 -8.02
N GLU A 633 32.88 1.90 -8.71
CA GLU A 633 33.27 2.74 -9.85
C GLU A 633 32.35 2.53 -11.07
N SER A 634 31.95 1.28 -11.34
CA SER A 634 31.01 0.99 -12.44
C SER A 634 29.62 1.58 -12.20
N ILE A 635 29.16 1.55 -10.94
CA ILE A 635 27.88 2.11 -10.51
C ILE A 635 27.91 3.63 -10.62
N GLU A 636 28.98 4.26 -10.13
CA GLU A 636 29.12 5.71 -10.21
C GLU A 636 29.31 6.19 -11.66
N ALA A 637 29.99 5.42 -12.51
CA ALA A 637 30.10 5.74 -13.94
C ALA A 637 28.73 5.75 -14.64
N GLU A 638 27.84 4.80 -14.31
CA GLU A 638 26.47 4.78 -14.82
C GLU A 638 25.66 5.96 -14.27
N LYS A 639 25.73 6.24 -12.96
CA LYS A 639 25.08 7.42 -12.35
C LYS A 639 25.53 8.73 -12.98
N GLN A 640 26.83 8.91 -13.17
CA GLN A 640 27.37 10.11 -13.81
C GLN A 640 26.87 10.25 -15.25
N TRP A 641 26.81 9.14 -15.99
CA TRP A 641 26.25 9.15 -17.34
C TRP A 641 24.76 9.54 -17.34
N ILE A 642 23.96 9.08 -16.37
CA ILE A 642 22.56 9.48 -16.18
C ILE A 642 22.46 10.99 -15.91
N ARG A 643 23.33 11.55 -15.05
CA ARG A 643 23.39 13.01 -14.79
C ARG A 643 23.62 13.80 -16.07
N ASP A 644 24.56 13.35 -16.89
CA ASP A 644 24.98 14.06 -18.10
C ASP A 644 23.98 13.94 -19.27
N ASN A 645 23.24 12.83 -19.36
CA ASN A 645 22.45 12.48 -20.55
C ASN A 645 20.93 12.39 -20.33
N ILE A 646 20.44 12.35 -19.08
CA ILE A 646 19.01 12.11 -18.79
C ILE A 646 18.40 13.20 -17.91
N LEU A 647 19.00 13.53 -16.75
CA LEU A 647 18.28 14.26 -15.68
C LEU A 647 17.65 15.58 -16.15
N SER A 648 18.46 16.45 -16.75
CA SER A 648 18.04 17.76 -17.28
C SER A 648 17.80 17.77 -18.80
N SER A 649 17.84 16.61 -19.46
CA SER A 649 17.63 16.53 -20.90
C SER A 649 16.16 16.69 -21.28
N SER A 650 15.90 17.28 -22.44
CA SER A 650 14.55 17.31 -23.02
C SER A 650 14.12 15.90 -23.45
N ASN A 651 12.81 15.68 -23.57
CA ASN A 651 12.27 14.39 -24.00
C ASN A 651 12.79 14.02 -25.40
N LEU A 652 12.85 15.00 -26.31
CA LEU A 652 13.42 14.83 -27.65
C LEU A 652 14.90 14.43 -27.61
N ASN A 653 15.70 15.06 -26.75
CA ASN A 653 17.12 14.71 -26.62
C ASN A 653 17.28 13.29 -26.10
N ILE A 654 16.51 12.86 -25.08
CA ILE A 654 16.57 11.50 -24.55
C ILE A 654 16.24 10.46 -25.64
N VAL A 655 15.19 10.71 -26.43
CA VAL A 655 14.74 9.76 -27.48
C VAL A 655 15.69 9.71 -28.67
N THR A 656 16.34 10.82 -29.01
CA THR A 656 17.27 10.91 -30.17
C THR A 656 18.73 10.67 -29.82
N ASN A 657 19.07 10.55 -28.53
CA ASN A 657 20.44 10.34 -28.07
C ASN A 657 20.93 8.94 -28.43
N ASN A 658 21.90 8.88 -29.36
CA ASN A 658 22.57 7.65 -29.79
C ASN A 658 23.84 7.33 -29.00
N ASN A 659 24.25 8.20 -28.06
CA ASN A 659 25.33 7.86 -27.14
C ASN A 659 24.89 6.69 -26.25
N THR A 660 25.84 5.84 -25.90
CA THR A 660 25.60 4.67 -25.06
C THR A 660 26.14 4.89 -23.65
N SER A 661 25.43 4.35 -22.67
CA SER A 661 25.89 4.22 -21.29
C SER A 661 27.09 3.27 -21.21
N PRO A 662 27.83 3.22 -20.09
CA PRO A 662 28.87 2.22 -19.88
C PRO A 662 28.41 0.77 -20.10
N GLY A 663 27.12 0.49 -19.86
CA GLY A 663 26.49 -0.82 -20.11
C GLY A 663 26.03 -1.05 -21.57
N GLY A 664 26.27 -0.11 -22.48
CA GLY A 664 25.94 -0.23 -23.90
C GLY A 664 24.50 0.18 -24.28
N ASP A 665 23.74 0.76 -23.36
CA ASP A 665 22.36 1.18 -23.59
C ASP A 665 22.27 2.62 -24.12
N THR A 666 21.38 2.89 -25.08
CA THR A 666 20.98 4.28 -25.39
C THR A 666 20.23 4.90 -24.21
N ALA A 667 20.06 6.23 -24.19
CA ALA A 667 19.35 6.90 -23.08
C ALA A 667 17.94 6.34 -22.87
N LEU A 668 17.18 6.10 -23.94
CA LEU A 668 15.85 5.49 -23.86
C LEU A 668 15.89 4.02 -23.41
N SER A 669 16.85 3.22 -23.91
CA SER A 669 17.01 1.82 -23.49
C SER A 669 17.37 1.70 -22.01
N LEU A 670 18.26 2.57 -21.53
CA LEU A 670 18.63 2.63 -20.12
C LEU A 670 17.42 3.07 -19.29
N LEU A 671 16.72 4.12 -19.70
CA LEU A 671 15.55 4.64 -18.98
C LEU A 671 14.48 3.57 -18.76
N ARG A 672 14.25 2.68 -19.74
CA ARG A 672 13.35 1.51 -19.61
C ARG A 672 13.75 0.54 -18.50
N LYS A 673 15.01 0.51 -18.11
CA LYS A 673 15.56 -0.39 -17.08
C LYS A 673 15.58 0.27 -15.69
N LEU A 674 15.28 1.56 -15.58
CA LEU A 674 15.31 2.30 -14.32
C LEU A 674 13.95 2.27 -13.63
N GLY A 675 13.97 2.03 -12.32
CA GLY A 675 12.81 2.20 -11.46
C GLY A 675 11.81 1.04 -11.47
N SER A 676 10.59 1.39 -11.09
CA SER A 676 9.47 0.46 -10.91
C SER A 676 9.12 -0.32 -12.18
N ASP A 677 8.60 -1.54 -12.00
CA ASP A 677 8.04 -2.30 -13.12
C ASP A 677 6.75 -1.65 -13.65
N LEU A 678 5.87 -1.18 -12.75
CA LEU A 678 4.63 -0.47 -13.06
C LEU A 678 4.44 0.78 -12.16
N ASN A 679 5.09 1.89 -12.50
CA ASN A 679 4.78 3.26 -12.07
C ASN A 679 4.73 3.60 -10.57
N ILE A 680 5.39 2.82 -9.70
CA ILE A 680 5.49 3.07 -8.25
C ILE A 680 6.95 3.01 -7.82
N ASN A 681 7.64 4.15 -7.87
CA ASN A 681 9.03 4.22 -7.44
C ASN A 681 9.12 4.16 -5.91
N ALA A 682 9.87 3.20 -5.40
CA ALA A 682 10.31 3.16 -4.01
C ALA A 682 11.77 3.64 -3.91
N PHE A 683 12.09 4.46 -2.91
CA PHE A 683 13.44 4.94 -2.66
C PHE A 683 13.62 5.34 -1.20
N ALA A 684 14.86 5.41 -0.75
CA ALA A 684 15.19 5.75 0.63
C ALA A 684 16.31 6.79 0.66
N VAL A 685 16.37 7.51 1.78
CA VAL A 685 17.34 8.57 2.03
C VAL A 685 18.17 8.18 3.25
N ASN A 686 19.47 8.45 3.17
CA ASN A 686 20.36 8.39 4.33
C ASN A 686 21.24 9.65 4.35
N PHE A 687 21.85 9.96 5.48
CA PHE A 687 22.61 11.20 5.68
C PHE A 687 24.04 10.95 6.15
N ARG A 688 24.91 11.93 5.91
CA ARG A 688 26.27 11.97 6.43
C ARG A 688 26.32 12.83 7.67
N ASN A 689 27.05 12.40 8.69
CA ASN A 689 27.36 13.23 9.83
C ASN A 689 28.31 14.38 9.42
N SER A 690 28.57 15.33 10.32
CA SER A 690 29.49 16.45 10.09
C SER A 690 30.94 16.04 9.78
N ASP A 691 31.33 14.82 10.13
CA ASP A 691 32.63 14.22 9.78
C ASP A 691 32.68 13.64 8.35
N GLY A 692 31.56 13.66 7.61
CA GLY A 692 31.42 13.13 6.25
C GLY A 692 31.15 11.61 6.18
N LEU A 693 31.17 10.90 7.31
CA LEU A 693 30.82 9.49 7.37
C LEU A 693 29.31 9.31 7.23
N LEU A 694 28.92 8.29 6.48
CA LEU A 694 27.51 7.95 6.29
C LEU A 694 26.93 7.35 7.58
N ASN A 695 25.73 7.77 7.95
CA ASN A 695 24.99 7.18 9.06
C ASN A 695 24.78 5.67 8.82
N THR A 696 24.96 4.87 9.87
CA THR A 696 24.81 3.41 9.83
C THR A 696 23.63 2.91 10.66
N ASP A 697 22.93 3.81 11.37
CA ASP A 697 21.80 3.49 12.24
C ASP A 697 20.48 3.58 11.44
N THR A 698 19.80 2.45 11.29
CA THR A 698 18.51 2.37 10.57
C THR A 698 17.45 3.25 11.23
N ARG A 699 17.44 3.40 12.56
CA ARG A 699 16.45 4.23 13.26
C ARG A 699 16.61 5.70 12.93
N GLU A 700 17.84 6.18 12.81
CA GLU A 700 18.10 7.58 12.46
C GLU A 700 17.85 7.87 10.98
N ALA A 701 18.10 6.90 10.09
CA ALA A 701 17.66 7.00 8.69
C ALA A 701 16.12 7.05 8.60
N ASN A 702 15.41 6.19 9.34
CA ASN A 702 13.95 6.20 9.41
C ASN A 702 13.42 7.53 9.96
N TYR A 703 14.07 8.09 10.97
CA TYR A 703 13.72 9.36 11.56
C TYR A 703 13.80 10.50 10.54
N LEU A 704 14.92 10.61 9.82
CA LEU A 704 15.08 11.56 8.71
C LEU A 704 13.96 11.41 7.68
N MET A 705 13.76 10.19 7.18
CA MET A 705 12.79 9.95 6.11
C MET A 705 11.34 10.24 6.54
N ARG A 706 10.97 9.96 7.79
CA ARG A 706 9.66 10.28 8.34
C ARG A 706 9.42 11.79 8.29
N ARG A 707 10.38 12.59 8.76
CA ARG A 707 10.30 14.05 8.75
C ARG A 707 10.26 14.64 7.34
N VAL A 708 11.02 14.07 6.41
CA VAL A 708 10.94 14.46 5.00
C VAL A 708 9.53 14.23 4.45
N VAL A 709 8.88 13.10 4.78
CA VAL A 709 7.52 12.80 4.31
C VAL A 709 6.46 13.65 5.03
N GLU A 710 6.62 14.00 6.29
CA GLU A 710 5.75 14.94 7.01
C GLU A 710 5.69 16.32 6.32
N ASN A 711 6.79 16.77 5.71
CA ASN A 711 6.82 17.99 4.89
C ASN A 711 6.11 17.85 3.53
N PHE A 712 5.88 16.61 3.07
CA PHE A 712 5.29 16.28 1.77
C PHE A 712 3.98 15.49 1.89
N SER A 713 3.30 15.56 3.04
CA SER A 713 2.04 14.86 3.23
C SER A 713 1.11 15.65 4.15
N VAL A 714 -0.16 15.28 4.11
CA VAL A 714 -1.16 15.73 5.09
C VAL A 714 -1.36 14.56 6.04
N ASP A 715 -0.77 14.65 7.22
CA ASP A 715 -0.80 13.62 8.26
C ASP A 715 -1.82 13.95 9.38
N SER A 716 -2.27 15.20 9.42
CA SER A 716 -3.10 15.75 10.49
C SER A 716 -4.25 16.60 9.97
N PRO A 717 -5.40 16.64 10.66
CA PRO A 717 -6.47 17.62 10.41
C PRO A 717 -6.01 19.08 10.52
N GLY A 718 -4.87 19.36 11.17
CA GLY A 718 -4.33 20.71 11.31
C GLY A 718 -3.64 21.24 10.05
N ASP A 719 -3.32 20.35 9.11
CA ASP A 719 -2.52 20.69 7.95
C ASP A 719 -3.29 21.49 6.91
N ASP A 720 -2.55 22.34 6.19
CA ASP A 720 -3.04 23.13 5.09
C ASP A 720 -2.51 22.54 3.78
N PRO A 721 -3.31 21.73 3.05
CA PRO A 721 -2.88 21.12 1.79
C PRO A 721 -2.43 22.15 0.75
N THR A 722 -2.88 23.39 0.84
CA THR A 722 -2.51 24.43 -0.14
C THR A 722 -1.05 24.90 -0.01
N LYS A 723 -0.38 24.58 1.10
CA LYS A 723 1.02 24.96 1.38
C LYS A 723 2.03 23.86 1.06
N ILE A 724 1.58 22.63 0.81
CA ILE A 724 2.46 21.50 0.54
C ILE A 724 2.93 21.53 -0.93
N PRO A 725 4.24 21.69 -1.20
CA PRO A 725 4.74 21.98 -2.54
C PRO A 725 4.95 20.72 -3.41
N LEU A 726 5.01 19.55 -2.79
CA LEU A 726 5.18 18.23 -3.40
C LEU A 726 4.49 17.23 -2.47
N TYR A 727 3.79 16.24 -3.04
CA TYR A 727 3.21 15.18 -2.23
C TYR A 727 3.93 13.87 -2.46
N LEU A 728 4.43 13.27 -1.38
CA LEU A 728 4.99 11.93 -1.33
C LEU A 728 4.25 11.13 -0.26
N THR A 729 4.51 9.83 -0.27
CA THR A 729 4.02 8.90 0.74
C THR A 729 5.17 8.04 1.22
N SER A 730 4.91 7.22 2.22
CA SER A 730 5.87 6.24 2.71
C SER A 730 5.24 4.89 2.99
N THR A 731 6.12 3.93 3.25
CA THR A 731 5.83 2.58 3.70
C THR A 731 7.01 2.06 4.53
N GLU A 732 6.89 0.84 5.07
CA GLU A 732 7.92 0.20 5.88
C GLU A 732 8.25 -1.19 5.33
N PHE A 733 9.53 -1.39 5.01
CA PHE A 733 10.09 -2.65 4.56
C PHE A 733 10.60 -3.43 5.78
N SER A 734 9.71 -4.23 6.35
CA SER A 734 10.06 -5.05 7.51
C SER A 734 10.87 -6.29 7.11
N PRO A 735 11.89 -6.70 7.89
CA PRO A 735 12.59 -7.96 7.67
C PRO A 735 11.64 -9.17 7.65
N LYS A 736 10.53 -9.10 8.38
CA LYS A 736 9.50 -10.15 8.41
C LYS A 736 8.82 -10.37 7.05
N LEU A 737 8.55 -9.31 6.30
CA LEU A 737 7.84 -9.40 5.01
C LEU A 737 8.81 -9.46 3.82
N TYR A 738 9.90 -8.69 3.88
CA TYR A 738 10.84 -8.53 2.78
C TYR A 738 12.09 -9.41 2.90
N GLY A 739 12.46 -9.85 4.11
CA GLY A 739 13.62 -10.71 4.34
C GLY A 739 14.91 -10.12 3.73
N ASP A 740 15.59 -10.92 2.92
CA ASP A 740 16.83 -10.54 2.23
C ASP A 740 16.65 -9.32 1.29
N CYS A 741 15.44 -9.05 0.81
CA CYS A 741 15.16 -7.86 0.00
C CYS A 741 15.37 -6.56 0.81
N ALA A 742 14.85 -6.48 2.03
CA ALA A 742 15.07 -5.34 2.92
C ALA A 742 16.54 -5.24 3.35
N ARG A 743 17.16 -6.37 3.70
CA ARG A 743 18.59 -6.43 4.05
C ARG A 743 19.47 -5.88 2.92
N LYS A 744 19.23 -6.30 1.68
CA LYS A 744 19.99 -5.82 0.52
C LYS A 744 19.77 -4.32 0.27
N PHE A 745 18.56 -3.82 0.51
CA PHE A 745 18.28 -2.39 0.36
C PHE A 745 18.98 -1.55 1.44
N LYS A 746 18.98 -2.00 2.70
CA LYS A 746 19.77 -1.39 3.79
C LYS A 746 21.26 -1.37 3.49
N GLU A 747 21.81 -2.48 2.98
CA GLU A 747 23.22 -2.58 2.58
C GLU A 747 23.58 -1.49 1.54
N ARG A 748 22.73 -1.29 0.53
CA ARG A 748 22.91 -0.25 -0.50
C ARG A 748 22.81 1.17 0.05
N LEU A 749 22.08 1.38 1.15
CA LEU A 749 22.00 2.65 1.88
C LEU A 749 23.17 2.86 2.86
N GLY A 750 24.06 1.88 3.03
CA GLY A 750 25.13 1.90 4.02
C GLY A 750 24.67 1.70 5.46
N LEU A 751 23.47 1.12 5.65
CA LEU A 751 22.91 0.78 6.95
C LEU A 751 23.34 -0.62 7.38
N ARG A 752 23.33 -0.87 8.69
CA ARG A 752 23.66 -2.18 9.25
C ARG A 752 22.59 -3.23 8.93
N ASP A 753 23.00 -4.48 8.95
CA ASP A 753 22.08 -5.61 8.95
C ASP A 753 21.49 -5.78 10.36
N ASP A 754 20.50 -4.95 10.68
CA ASP A 754 19.74 -5.01 11.92
C ASP A 754 18.29 -5.48 11.67
N LYS A 755 17.60 -5.83 12.77
CA LYS A 755 16.21 -6.31 12.74
C LYS A 755 15.17 -5.19 12.62
N GLU A 756 15.59 -3.93 12.48
CA GLU A 756 14.65 -2.81 12.39
C GLU A 756 13.90 -2.81 11.05
N ASP A 757 12.71 -2.24 11.03
CA ASP A 757 12.02 -1.99 9.76
C ASP A 757 12.73 -0.84 9.03
N LEU A 758 12.78 -0.87 7.70
CA LEU A 758 13.30 0.25 6.92
C LEU A 758 12.13 1.11 6.42
N PHE A 759 12.08 2.38 6.81
CA PHE A 759 11.14 3.34 6.25
C PHE A 759 11.53 3.66 4.81
N VAL A 760 10.57 3.70 3.90
CA VAL A 760 10.82 3.87 2.46
C VAL A 760 9.85 4.92 1.93
N LEU A 761 10.37 5.87 1.15
CA LEU A 761 9.56 6.85 0.45
C LEU A 761 9.00 6.21 -0.81
N ARG A 762 7.71 6.48 -1.07
CA ARG A 762 6.97 5.95 -2.21
C ARG A 762 6.45 7.08 -3.08
N ASN A 763 6.79 6.98 -4.35
CA ASN A 763 6.37 7.86 -5.44
C ASN A 763 5.53 7.10 -6.47
N VAL A 764 4.20 7.15 -6.32
CA VAL A 764 3.26 6.65 -7.35
C VAL A 764 3.07 7.73 -8.40
N VAL A 765 3.31 7.38 -9.67
CA VAL A 765 3.23 8.30 -10.80
C VAL A 765 2.00 7.97 -11.63
N MET A 766 1.03 8.89 -11.65
CA MET A 766 -0.21 8.75 -12.42
C MET A 766 -0.53 9.97 -13.28
N SER A 767 0.10 11.11 -13.04
CA SER A 767 -0.15 12.31 -13.83
C SER A 767 0.24 12.05 -15.29
N PRO A 768 -0.69 12.18 -16.25
CA PRO A 768 -0.38 12.08 -17.66
C PRO A 768 0.15 13.39 -18.24
N PHE A 769 0.16 14.46 -17.45
CA PHE A 769 0.62 15.77 -17.91
C PHE A 769 2.15 15.82 -17.96
N PRO A 770 2.71 16.41 -19.02
CA PRO A 770 4.13 16.34 -19.29
C PRO A 770 4.89 17.05 -18.20
N THR A 771 6.03 16.47 -17.88
CA THR A 771 7.02 17.10 -17.04
C THR A 771 8.02 17.94 -17.85
N GLU A 772 7.66 18.31 -19.09
CA GLU A 772 8.42 19.26 -19.89
C GLU A 772 8.50 20.64 -19.20
N LYS A 773 9.41 21.50 -19.68
CA LYS A 773 9.80 22.78 -19.04
C LYS A 773 10.56 22.61 -17.73
N ASP A 774 11.33 21.54 -17.60
CA ASP A 774 12.18 21.26 -16.42
C ASP A 774 11.39 21.02 -15.11
N PHE A 775 10.11 20.65 -15.22
CA PHE A 775 9.23 20.48 -14.06
C PHE A 775 9.65 19.31 -13.15
N ILE A 776 10.20 18.20 -13.71
CA ILE A 776 10.80 17.13 -12.86
C ILE A 776 11.92 17.70 -12.00
N THR A 777 12.78 18.51 -12.60
CA THR A 777 13.90 19.14 -11.89
C THR A 777 13.38 20.09 -10.83
N GLU A 778 12.30 20.84 -11.08
CA GLU A 778 11.63 21.65 -10.06
C GLU A 778 11.14 20.80 -8.88
N LEU A 779 10.41 19.71 -9.13
CA LEU A 779 9.92 18.81 -8.07
C LEU A 779 11.06 18.20 -7.26
N THR A 780 12.11 17.75 -7.95
CA THR A 780 13.26 17.13 -7.29
C THR A 780 14.13 18.12 -6.55
N ASN A 781 14.21 19.38 -6.97
CA ASN A 781 14.86 20.46 -6.21
C ASN A 781 14.09 20.82 -4.94
N ILE A 782 12.75 20.82 -4.99
CA ILE A 782 11.91 20.96 -3.79
C ILE A 782 12.20 19.81 -2.81
N PHE A 783 12.25 18.58 -3.30
CA PHE A 783 12.62 17.42 -2.51
C PHE A 783 14.01 17.57 -1.87
N LYS A 784 15.04 17.88 -2.67
CA LYS A 784 16.41 18.07 -2.19
C LYS A 784 16.49 19.11 -1.07
N LYS A 785 15.85 20.26 -1.26
CA LYS A 785 15.87 21.34 -0.27
C LYS A 785 15.31 20.90 1.08
N VAL A 786 14.19 20.19 1.09
CA VAL A 786 13.60 19.67 2.35
C VAL A 786 14.51 18.61 2.97
N VAL A 787 15.10 17.72 2.16
CA VAL A 787 16.07 16.74 2.68
C VAL A 787 17.27 17.44 3.31
N GLU A 788 17.83 18.46 2.67
CA GLU A 788 18.95 19.26 3.22
C GLU A 788 18.58 19.90 4.56
N GLU A 789 17.38 20.48 4.68
CA GLU A 789 16.87 21.05 5.93
C GLU A 789 16.72 19.99 7.03
N GLU A 790 16.14 18.82 6.71
CA GLU A 790 15.93 17.75 7.70
C GLU A 790 17.20 16.95 8.03
N VAL A 791 18.21 16.96 7.17
CA VAL A 791 19.55 16.44 7.47
C VAL A 791 20.20 17.28 8.57
N MET A 792 20.05 18.61 8.54
CA MET A 792 20.56 19.48 9.61
C MET A 792 19.92 19.15 10.95
N VAL A 793 18.60 18.94 10.98
CA VAL A 793 17.88 18.50 12.18
C VAL A 793 18.38 17.13 12.66
N SER A 794 18.60 16.20 11.73
CA SER A 794 19.11 14.85 12.04
C SER A 794 20.54 14.89 12.59
N ARG A 795 21.39 15.81 12.11
CA ARG A 795 22.72 16.07 12.67
C ARG A 795 22.63 16.66 14.07
N GLU A 796 21.85 17.71 14.29
CA GLU A 796 21.66 18.31 15.62
C GLU A 796 21.13 17.28 16.65
N ARG A 797 20.25 16.38 16.20
CA ARG A 797 19.71 15.29 17.01
C ARG A 797 20.76 14.26 17.43
N ASN A 798 21.76 13.98 16.58
CA ASN A 798 22.69 12.85 16.73
C ASN A 798 24.12 13.23 17.12
N GLU A 799 24.53 14.48 16.88
CA GLU A 799 25.88 14.95 17.17
C GLU A 799 25.98 15.46 18.62
N SER A 800 26.99 14.96 19.34
CA SER A 800 27.20 15.32 20.75
C SER A 800 27.75 16.74 20.86
N THR A 801 27.05 17.58 21.59
CA THR A 801 27.47 18.93 22.00
C THR A 801 27.36 19.08 23.51
N GLU A 802 28.03 20.08 24.09
CA GLU A 802 27.87 20.39 25.52
C GLU A 802 26.40 20.76 25.81
N ALA A 803 25.83 20.26 26.91
CA ALA A 803 24.49 20.66 27.36
C ALA A 803 24.32 20.58 28.87
N SER A 804 23.23 21.16 29.36
CA SER A 804 22.80 20.99 30.74
C SER A 804 22.26 19.57 30.99
N HIS A 805 22.66 19.00 32.12
CA HIS A 805 22.27 17.65 32.54
C HIS A 805 21.62 17.68 33.92
N GLU A 806 20.71 16.73 34.12
CA GLU A 806 19.95 16.56 35.35
C GLU A 806 20.24 15.16 35.91
N PHE A 807 20.51 15.08 37.21
CA PHE A 807 20.77 13.82 37.89
C PHE A 807 19.91 13.70 39.14
N LEU A 808 19.18 12.60 39.29
CA LEU A 808 18.54 12.26 40.55
C LEU A 808 19.63 11.93 41.58
N VAL A 809 19.52 12.47 42.79
CA VAL A 809 20.50 12.28 43.87
C VAL A 809 19.99 11.23 44.86
N GLN A 810 20.75 10.16 45.06
CA GLN A 810 20.37 9.01 45.88
C GLN A 810 21.46 8.57 46.86
N GLY A 811 21.07 7.92 47.96
CA GLY A 811 21.99 7.40 48.98
C GLY A 811 22.44 8.46 49.99
N GLU A 812 22.92 8.03 51.16
CA GLU A 812 23.37 8.95 52.21
C GLU A 812 24.90 9.04 52.30
N ASP A 813 25.58 7.90 52.22
CA ASP A 813 27.03 7.76 52.11
C ASP A 813 27.41 6.30 51.78
N PRO A 814 27.76 5.96 50.53
CA PRO A 814 28.03 6.83 49.38
C PRO A 814 26.79 7.49 48.76
N ILE A 815 27.02 8.53 47.95
CA ILE A 815 25.98 9.27 47.20
C ILE A 815 26.09 8.96 45.71
N TYR A 816 24.94 8.79 45.05
CA TYR A 816 24.80 8.43 43.66
C TYR A 816 24.06 9.50 42.85
N PHE A 817 24.55 9.77 41.64
CA PHE A 817 23.89 10.60 40.63
C PHE A 817 23.38 9.70 39.51
N VAL A 818 22.06 9.65 39.32
CA VAL A 818 21.36 8.88 38.28
C VAL A 818 20.90 9.83 37.19
N HIS A 819 21.45 9.72 35.99
CA HIS A 819 21.14 10.64 34.90
C HIS A 819 19.66 10.53 34.47
N LYS A 820 19.03 11.66 34.13
CA LYS A 820 17.71 11.71 33.48
C LYS A 820 17.92 11.72 31.95
N PRO A 821 17.80 10.57 31.26
CA PRO A 821 18.17 10.46 29.86
C PRO A 821 17.10 11.02 28.92
N SER A 822 17.44 11.13 27.64
CA SER A 822 16.49 11.35 26.53
C SER A 822 16.83 10.46 25.34
N PHE A 823 15.83 9.87 24.70
CA PHE A 823 16.03 9.14 23.43
C PHE A 823 16.19 10.06 22.21
N HIS A 824 15.89 11.36 22.32
CA HIS A 824 15.82 12.27 21.19
C HIS A 824 16.87 13.39 21.18
N ALA A 825 17.65 13.52 22.25
CA ALA A 825 18.73 14.49 22.34
C ALA A 825 20.08 13.78 22.51
N ALA A 826 20.97 13.84 21.51
CA ALA A 826 22.27 13.15 21.49
C ALA A 826 23.06 13.26 22.80
N ASN A 827 23.20 14.49 23.30
CA ASN A 827 23.93 14.80 24.52
C ASN A 827 23.31 14.15 25.79
N ARG A 828 22.02 13.84 25.78
CA ARG A 828 21.30 13.18 26.88
C ARG A 828 20.97 11.70 26.60
N ARG A 829 21.40 11.17 25.45
CA ARG A 829 21.09 9.80 24.98
C ARG A 829 22.01 8.75 25.61
N ARG A 830 22.11 8.77 26.94
CA ARG A 830 22.91 7.85 27.76
C ARG A 830 22.24 7.60 29.10
N GLN A 831 22.17 6.34 29.51
CA GLN A 831 21.82 5.95 30.87
C GLN A 831 23.10 5.79 31.68
N THR A 832 23.30 6.65 32.68
CA THR A 832 24.56 6.75 33.43
C THR A 832 24.30 6.87 34.92
N ILE A 833 25.10 6.17 35.73
CA ILE A 833 25.08 6.22 37.19
C ILE A 833 26.48 6.49 37.71
N PHE A 834 26.64 7.56 38.48
CA PHE A 834 27.90 7.93 39.13
C PHE A 834 27.82 7.79 40.64
N GLU A 835 28.90 7.33 41.26
CA GLU A 835 29.18 7.53 42.68
C GLU A 835 29.98 8.84 42.83
N VAL A 836 29.51 9.74 43.69
CA VAL A 836 30.04 11.09 43.81
C VAL A 836 30.44 11.47 45.23
N GLU A 837 31.31 12.46 45.35
CA GLU A 837 31.69 13.10 46.61
C GLU A 837 31.15 14.53 46.66
N LEU A 838 30.19 14.77 47.56
CA LEU A 838 29.75 16.11 47.90
C LEU A 838 30.71 16.75 48.92
N PRO A 839 31.01 18.05 48.81
CA PRO A 839 31.68 18.80 49.86
C PRO A 839 30.95 18.69 51.20
N LYS A 840 31.70 18.62 52.30
CA LYS A 840 31.18 18.30 53.64
C LYS A 840 29.92 19.09 54.03
N GLY A 841 29.93 20.42 53.86
CA GLY A 841 28.76 21.25 54.21
C GLY A 841 27.52 20.91 53.37
N THR A 842 27.68 20.78 52.06
CA THR A 842 26.58 20.41 51.16
C THR A 842 26.07 18.99 51.41
N LYS A 843 26.97 18.06 51.81
CA LYS A 843 26.59 16.71 52.22
C LYS A 843 25.71 16.73 53.47
N GLU A 844 26.09 17.50 54.49
CA GLU A 844 25.32 17.68 55.72
C GLU A 844 23.94 18.30 55.45
N ASP A 845 23.87 19.31 54.57
CA ASP A 845 22.61 19.94 54.15
C ASP A 845 21.70 18.95 53.40
N TYR A 846 22.25 18.18 52.46
CA TYR A 846 21.52 17.15 51.72
C TYR A 846 21.00 16.03 52.64
N GLN A 847 21.82 15.53 53.55
CA GLN A 847 21.42 14.50 54.53
C GLN A 847 20.31 15.03 55.47
N THR A 848 20.40 16.30 55.86
CA THR A 848 19.34 16.95 56.65
C THR A 848 18.03 17.03 55.86
N LEU A 849 18.11 17.40 54.57
CA LEU A 849 16.94 17.47 53.70
C LEU A 849 16.29 16.09 53.54
N GLN A 850 17.07 15.05 53.25
CA GLN A 850 16.56 13.67 53.12
C GLN A 850 15.93 13.15 54.42
N SER A 851 16.56 13.41 55.57
CA SER A 851 16.03 12.98 56.87
C SER A 851 14.71 13.67 57.22
N GLN A 852 14.55 14.95 56.85
CA GLN A 852 13.32 15.71 57.12
C GLN A 852 12.21 15.42 56.11
N TYR A 853 12.56 15.14 54.85
CA TYR A 853 11.62 14.95 53.76
C TYR A 853 12.00 13.72 52.92
N PRO A 854 11.79 12.49 53.46
CA PRO A 854 12.24 11.26 52.80
C PRO A 854 11.52 10.96 51.47
N GLU A 855 10.33 11.53 51.24
CA GLU A 855 9.58 11.42 49.98
C GLU A 855 9.98 12.44 48.91
N GLU A 856 10.94 13.33 49.19
CA GLU A 856 11.37 14.34 48.25
C GLU A 856 12.41 13.84 47.26
N ILE A 857 12.17 14.20 46.00
CA ILE A 857 13.08 13.94 44.91
C ILE A 857 14.02 15.14 44.82
N VAL A 858 15.31 14.87 45.03
CA VAL A 858 16.38 15.87 44.92
C VAL A 858 17.08 15.65 43.60
N THR A 859 17.17 16.71 42.80
CA THR A 859 17.83 16.69 41.49
C THR A 859 19.03 17.63 41.50
N PHE A 860 20.16 17.15 41.00
CA PHE A 860 21.34 17.96 40.71
C PHE A 860 21.30 18.47 39.27
N TYR A 861 21.47 19.77 39.10
CA TYR A 861 21.47 20.46 37.81
C TYR A 861 22.86 21.03 37.54
N THR A 862 23.45 20.75 36.38
CA THR A 862 24.71 21.40 36.00
C THR A 862 24.50 22.90 35.75
N THR A 863 25.41 23.75 36.24
CA THR A 863 25.32 25.22 36.07
C THR A 863 25.84 25.70 34.72
N ARG A 864 26.56 24.83 34.02
CA ARG A 864 27.09 25.06 32.67
C ARG A 864 26.81 23.83 31.82
N ASP A 865 26.90 24.02 30.52
CA ASP A 865 26.87 22.94 29.56
C ASP A 865 28.11 22.04 29.75
N VAL A 866 27.90 20.72 29.69
CA VAL A 866 28.93 19.70 29.91
C VAL A 866 28.79 18.65 28.80
N ASP A 867 29.91 18.22 28.21
CA ASP A 867 29.94 16.98 27.46
C ASP A 867 29.96 15.80 28.44
N LEU A 868 28.83 15.09 28.53
CA LEU A 868 28.68 13.97 29.44
C LEU A 868 29.66 12.83 29.11
N THR A 869 30.00 12.62 27.84
CA THR A 869 30.96 11.59 27.41
C THR A 869 32.36 11.92 27.90
N GLN A 870 32.76 13.20 27.86
CA GLN A 870 34.02 13.64 28.44
C GLN A 870 34.02 13.50 29.96
N ALA A 871 32.95 13.94 30.64
CA ALA A 871 32.81 13.83 32.10
C ALA A 871 32.82 12.37 32.60
N ILE A 872 32.43 11.42 31.74
CA ILE A 872 32.48 9.98 31.98
C ILE A 872 33.91 9.42 31.89
N ASN A 873 34.70 9.88 30.91
CA ASN A 873 35.98 9.28 30.55
C ASN A 873 37.18 9.89 31.29
N GLU A 874 37.06 11.15 31.70
CA GLU A 874 38.05 11.84 32.53
C GLU A 874 37.51 11.93 33.95
N PRO A 875 38.27 11.60 35.02
CA PRO A 875 37.83 11.81 36.41
C PRO A 875 37.63 13.31 36.66
N GLY A 876 36.41 13.77 36.38
CA GLY A 876 36.04 15.17 36.32
C GLY A 876 35.23 15.64 37.52
N GLU A 877 35.16 16.96 37.65
CA GLU A 877 34.29 17.62 38.62
C GLU A 877 33.09 18.21 37.90
N LEU A 878 31.89 17.88 38.37
CA LEU A 878 30.64 18.50 37.91
C LEU A 878 30.38 19.74 38.78
N ILE A 879 29.96 20.83 38.15
CA ILE A 879 29.59 22.05 38.87
C ILE A 879 28.10 22.30 38.63
N GLY A 880 27.35 22.40 39.70
CA GLY A 880 25.89 22.42 39.65
C GLY A 880 25.27 22.71 41.00
N TYR A 881 23.95 22.75 41.09
CA TYR A 881 23.21 22.96 42.33
C TYR A 881 22.24 21.82 42.58
N LEU A 882 21.81 21.62 43.83
CA LEU A 882 20.75 20.68 44.19
C LEU A 882 19.44 21.45 44.38
N ASP A 883 18.35 20.92 43.84
CA ASP A 883 17.01 21.44 44.02
C ASP A 883 16.04 20.31 44.39
N SER A 884 15.05 20.64 45.20
CA SER A 884 13.99 19.72 45.63
C SER A 884 12.66 20.10 45.00
N ASP A 885 12.00 19.13 44.37
CA ASP A 885 10.81 19.35 43.54
C ASP A 885 9.61 19.92 44.32
N LYS A 886 9.45 19.59 45.61
CA LYS A 886 8.24 19.92 46.40
C LYS A 886 8.45 21.10 47.36
N THR A 887 9.49 21.09 48.20
CA THR A 887 9.76 22.17 49.18
C THR A 887 10.54 23.35 48.58
N ARG A 888 11.19 23.17 47.42
CA ARG A 888 12.01 24.17 46.71
C ARG A 888 13.22 24.80 47.45
N PRO A 889 13.88 24.20 48.45
CA PRO A 889 15.17 24.67 48.90
C PRO A 889 16.21 24.38 47.80
N MET A 890 16.71 25.45 47.17
CA MET A 890 17.83 25.37 46.25
C MET A 890 19.15 25.50 47.04
N LEU A 891 19.92 24.41 47.12
CA LEU A 891 21.25 24.46 47.72
C LEU A 891 22.21 25.20 46.77
N PRO A 892 23.20 25.96 47.28
CA PRO A 892 24.12 26.71 46.43
C PRO A 892 24.89 25.84 45.43
N ALA A 893 25.31 26.45 44.33
CA ALA A 893 26.16 25.79 43.35
C ALA A 893 27.44 25.25 44.02
N VAL A 894 27.71 23.98 43.78
CA VAL A 894 28.73 23.18 44.41
C VAL A 894 29.54 22.42 43.36
N LYS A 895 30.80 22.17 43.67
CA LYS A 895 31.69 21.34 42.88
C LYS A 895 31.65 19.92 43.42
N VAL A 896 31.21 18.98 42.59
CA VAL A 896 31.01 17.57 42.93
C VAL A 896 32.08 16.75 42.23
N LYS A 897 32.77 15.88 42.97
CA LYS A 897 33.81 15.02 42.41
C LYS A 897 33.24 13.65 42.07
N VAL A 898 33.40 13.17 40.84
CA VAL A 898 33.03 11.80 40.46
C VAL A 898 34.08 10.83 41.04
N LYS A 899 33.65 9.91 41.91
CA LYS A 899 34.52 8.86 42.47
C LYS A 899 34.58 7.63 41.57
N ARG A 900 33.43 7.20 41.05
CA ARG A 900 33.29 5.97 40.27
C ARG A 900 32.13 6.08 39.30
N LYS A 901 32.26 5.43 38.15
CA LYS A 901 31.19 5.19 37.20
C LYS A 901 30.65 3.78 37.41
N TRP A 902 29.39 3.67 37.84
CA TRP A 902 28.72 2.40 38.04
C TRP A 902 28.14 1.88 36.73
N LEU A 903 27.44 2.75 36.01
CA LEU A 903 26.80 2.42 34.74
C LEU A 903 27.09 3.53 33.72
N ASP A 904 27.32 3.13 32.48
CA ASP A 904 27.34 4.00 31.31
C ASP A 904 26.94 3.18 30.09
N ARG A 905 25.71 3.42 29.65
CA ARG A 905 25.11 2.75 28.51
C ARG A 905 24.55 3.81 27.55
N PRO A 906 25.02 3.89 26.31
CA PRO A 906 24.39 4.71 25.29
C PRO A 906 22.96 4.23 25.00
N LEU A 907 22.09 5.15 24.62
CA LEU A 907 20.71 4.85 24.20
C LEU A 907 20.54 5.08 22.69
N THR A 908 21.61 4.85 21.92
CA THR A 908 21.63 4.91 20.45
C THR A 908 21.06 3.62 19.86
N GLY A 909 20.67 3.61 18.58
CA GLY A 909 20.06 2.44 17.95
C GLY A 909 20.82 1.12 18.17
N PRO A 910 22.16 1.06 17.99
CA PRO A 910 22.94 -0.16 18.25
C PRO A 910 22.91 -0.64 19.70
N SER A 911 22.67 0.28 20.63
CA SER A 911 22.67 -0.01 22.06
C SER A 911 21.28 -0.39 22.60
N LEU A 912 20.27 -0.29 21.74
CA LEU A 912 18.90 -0.67 21.99
C LEU A 912 18.57 -1.98 21.28
N ALA A 913 17.76 -2.81 21.93
CA ALA A 913 17.26 -4.05 21.39
C ALA A 913 16.12 -3.82 20.39
N ALA A 914 15.92 -4.83 19.54
CA ALA A 914 14.82 -4.88 18.59
C ALA A 914 13.49 -5.30 19.24
N ASP A 915 13.52 -5.85 20.46
CA ASP A 915 12.38 -6.33 21.25
C ASP A 915 12.45 -5.78 22.69
N TYR A 916 11.30 -5.72 23.38
CA TYR A 916 11.29 -5.44 24.82
C TYR A 916 11.57 -6.73 25.60
N PRO A 917 12.08 -6.65 26.84
CA PRO A 917 12.09 -7.78 27.77
C PRO A 917 10.70 -8.41 27.91
N SER A 918 10.60 -9.69 27.57
CA SER A 918 9.35 -10.44 27.42
C SER A 918 8.95 -11.18 28.68
N GLY A 919 9.93 -11.79 29.36
CA GLY A 919 9.69 -12.61 30.53
C GLY A 919 9.49 -11.79 31.81
N ARG A 920 10.33 -10.77 32.00
CA ARG A 920 10.49 -10.02 33.26
C ARG A 920 11.02 -8.61 32.99
N MET A 921 10.78 -7.66 33.90
CA MET A 921 11.27 -6.29 33.79
C MET A 921 12.64 -6.13 34.48
N PRO A 922 13.71 -5.77 33.75
CA PRO A 922 15.07 -5.65 34.29
C PRO A 922 15.38 -4.28 34.92
N PHE A 923 16.12 -4.30 36.02
CA PHE A 923 16.63 -3.13 36.73
C PHE A 923 18.12 -3.32 37.03
N TYR A 924 18.88 -2.23 36.96
CA TYR A 924 20.23 -2.18 37.52
C TYR A 924 20.13 -1.98 39.03
N LEU A 925 20.74 -2.88 39.80
CA LEU A 925 20.86 -2.81 41.25
C LEU A 925 22.27 -2.34 41.64
N TYR A 926 22.36 -1.20 42.32
CA TYR A 926 23.63 -0.58 42.72
C TYR A 926 23.54 -0.07 44.15
N GLY A 927 24.69 0.22 44.78
CA GLY A 927 24.76 0.49 46.21
C GLY A 927 25.75 -0.42 46.93
N ASP A 928 25.83 -0.29 48.25
CA ASP A 928 26.60 -1.22 49.08
C ASP A 928 25.78 -2.50 49.30
N PHE A 929 25.97 -3.47 48.42
CA PHE A 929 25.32 -4.77 48.53
C PHE A 929 26.11 -5.67 49.50
N ASP A 930 25.83 -5.55 50.80
CA ASP A 930 26.23 -6.53 51.80
C ASP A 930 25.06 -7.50 52.07
N ALA A 931 25.31 -8.79 51.90
CA ALA A 931 24.38 -9.89 52.21
C ALA A 931 23.84 -9.87 53.65
N SER A 932 24.52 -9.16 54.56
CA SER A 932 24.18 -9.05 55.98
C SER A 932 23.40 -7.79 56.37
N ASP A 933 23.42 -6.73 55.54
CA ASP A 933 22.67 -5.48 55.75
C ASP A 933 22.52 -4.69 54.43
N PRO A 934 21.51 -4.99 53.58
CA PRO A 934 21.29 -4.29 52.31
C PRO A 934 20.55 -2.95 52.49
N SER A 935 20.95 -2.13 53.47
CA SER A 935 20.22 -0.91 53.84
C SER A 935 20.46 0.31 52.93
N GLN A 936 21.39 0.23 51.98
CA GLN A 936 21.68 1.30 50.99
C GLN A 936 21.86 0.76 49.56
N VAL A 937 20.84 0.07 49.07
CA VAL A 937 20.76 -0.35 47.66
C VAL A 937 19.63 0.37 46.92
N HIS A 938 19.85 0.60 45.63
CA HIS A 938 19.01 1.40 44.76
C HIS A 938 18.78 0.67 43.44
N VAL A 939 17.67 1.00 42.76
CA VAL A 939 17.35 0.44 41.45
C VAL A 939 17.07 1.52 40.41
N ASP A 940 17.48 1.26 39.18
CA ASP A 940 17.14 2.06 37.99
C ASP A 940 16.77 1.13 36.83
N HIS A 941 15.62 1.38 36.20
CA HIS A 941 15.07 0.54 35.13
C HIS A 941 16.01 0.47 33.94
N ALA A 942 16.31 -0.72 33.42
CA ALA A 942 17.22 -0.85 32.29
C ALA A 942 16.54 -0.48 30.96
N LEU A 943 16.97 0.63 30.35
CA LEU A 943 16.35 1.19 29.15
C LEU A 943 16.86 0.49 27.88
N LEU A 944 16.35 -0.72 27.59
CA LEU A 944 16.82 -1.52 26.45
C LEU A 944 16.13 -1.20 25.12
N ARG A 945 14.98 -0.54 25.11
CA ARG A 945 14.26 -0.20 23.87
C ARG A 945 13.54 1.14 24.00
N TYR A 946 13.33 1.82 22.88
CA TYR A 946 12.56 3.07 22.75
C TYR A 946 11.22 2.81 22.04
N PRO A 947 10.12 3.50 22.42
CA PRO A 947 9.94 4.36 23.60
C PRO A 947 10.03 3.58 24.93
N ASN A 948 10.24 4.27 26.05
CA ASN A 948 10.30 3.61 27.35
C ASN A 948 9.93 4.53 28.53
N ILE A 949 10.05 4.04 29.75
CA ILE A 949 9.81 4.75 30.99
C ILE A 949 11.04 4.63 31.90
N GLN A 950 11.49 5.73 32.49
CA GLN A 950 12.48 5.67 33.56
C GLN A 950 11.76 5.41 34.89
N LEU A 951 12.11 4.31 35.55
CA LEU A 951 11.62 3.95 36.87
C LEU A 951 12.83 3.79 37.78
N THR A 952 12.92 4.63 38.80
CA THR A 952 14.08 4.66 39.70
C THR A 952 13.59 4.70 41.14
N ALA A 953 14.22 3.95 42.04
CA ALA A 953 13.87 3.98 43.46
C ALA A 953 15.11 3.89 44.35
N PRO A 954 15.30 4.83 45.29
CA PRO A 954 16.38 4.76 46.27
C PRO A 954 15.99 3.88 47.46
N ASN A 955 16.99 3.40 48.21
CA ASN A 955 16.84 2.76 49.52
C ASN A 955 15.76 1.65 49.53
N ILE A 956 15.79 0.78 48.52
CA ILE A 956 14.84 -0.33 48.46
C ILE A 956 15.10 -1.32 49.60
N ASN A 957 14.05 -1.93 50.13
CA ASN A 957 14.19 -3.00 51.11
C ASN A 957 14.23 -4.34 50.39
N LEU A 958 15.38 -5.00 50.41
CA LEU A 958 15.61 -6.26 49.72
C LEU A 958 15.78 -7.40 50.74
N THR A 959 14.89 -8.38 50.68
CA THR A 959 14.87 -9.51 51.62
C THR A 959 15.03 -10.83 50.89
N PHE A 960 15.97 -11.67 51.35
CA PHE A 960 16.21 -13.00 50.80
C PHE A 960 15.84 -14.09 51.82
N PRO A 961 15.05 -15.12 51.45
CA PRO A 961 14.75 -16.25 52.34
C PRO A 961 15.99 -17.06 52.74
N THR A 962 17.02 -17.05 51.89
CA THR A 962 18.33 -17.66 52.12
C THR A 962 19.43 -16.63 51.90
N PRO A 963 20.56 -16.68 52.63
CA PRO A 963 21.66 -15.76 52.42
C PRO A 963 22.08 -15.73 50.94
N PRO A 964 22.19 -14.55 50.31
CA PRO A 964 22.58 -14.44 48.92
C PRO A 964 24.02 -14.92 48.71
N GLN A 965 24.33 -15.38 47.51
CA GLN A 965 25.67 -15.83 47.15
C GLN A 965 26.66 -14.66 47.20
N LYS A 966 27.91 -14.96 47.57
CA LYS A 966 28.97 -13.95 47.58
C LYS A 966 29.27 -13.51 46.16
N ARG A 967 29.28 -12.19 45.98
CA ARG A 967 29.64 -11.52 44.74
C ARG A 967 31.07 -11.87 44.30
N ASP A 968 31.29 -11.95 42.99
CA ASP A 968 32.64 -12.02 42.45
C ASP A 968 33.38 -10.71 42.74
N ALA A 969 34.45 -10.78 43.53
CA ALA A 969 35.24 -9.61 43.91
C ALA A 969 35.85 -8.86 42.71
N SER A 970 36.05 -9.54 41.56
CA SER A 970 36.52 -8.91 40.33
C SER A 970 35.47 -8.03 39.64
N ARG A 971 34.19 -8.20 40.00
CA ARG A 971 33.05 -7.42 39.52
C ARG A 971 32.57 -6.36 40.51
N ASN A 972 33.29 -6.17 41.62
CA ASN A 972 32.98 -5.12 42.59
C ASN A 972 33.06 -3.73 41.91
N GLY A 973 31.92 -3.04 41.86
CA GLY A 973 31.79 -1.70 41.26
C GLY A 973 31.03 -1.65 39.93
N THR A 974 30.49 -2.77 39.44
CA THR A 974 29.40 -2.77 38.44
C THR A 974 28.05 -2.96 39.13
N PRO A 975 26.92 -2.54 38.54
CA PRO A 975 25.60 -2.92 39.04
C PRO A 975 25.36 -4.43 38.87
N LEU A 976 24.54 -4.99 39.77
CA LEU A 976 23.89 -6.28 39.58
C LEU A 976 22.64 -6.11 38.72
N LEU A 977 22.14 -7.21 38.17
CA LEU A 977 20.88 -7.24 37.44
C LEU A 977 19.77 -7.76 38.37
N LEU A 978 18.72 -6.97 38.57
CA LEU A 978 17.53 -7.34 39.32
C LEU A 978 16.35 -7.45 38.36
N PHE A 979 15.65 -8.57 38.38
CA PHE A 979 14.39 -8.72 37.65
C PHE A 979 13.21 -8.60 38.59
N LEU A 980 12.16 -7.92 38.16
CA LEU A 980 10.83 -8.10 38.72
C LEU A 980 10.21 -9.35 38.08
N ASP A 981 10.17 -10.46 38.82
CA ASP A 981 9.87 -11.78 38.27
C ASP A 981 8.42 -11.89 37.75
N ASP A 982 7.50 -11.10 38.32
CA ASP A 982 6.08 -11.10 37.96
C ASP A 982 5.65 -9.93 37.06
N ILE A 983 6.56 -9.03 36.70
CA ILE A 983 6.26 -7.84 35.89
C ILE A 983 6.86 -8.01 34.49
N ARG A 984 6.01 -7.96 33.47
CA ARG A 984 6.43 -8.12 32.06
C ARG A 984 6.42 -6.79 31.34
N GLU A 985 7.60 -6.24 31.06
CA GLU A 985 7.74 -4.93 30.41
C GLU A 985 7.01 -4.88 29.06
N GLU A 986 7.20 -5.88 28.20
CA GLU A 986 6.58 -5.92 26.86
C GLU A 986 5.06 -5.69 26.87
N THR A 987 4.37 -6.11 27.94
CA THR A 987 2.91 -6.06 28.04
C THR A 987 2.38 -4.66 28.36
N MET A 988 3.25 -3.75 28.78
CA MET A 988 2.93 -2.39 29.22
C MET A 988 3.39 -1.34 28.22
N GLN A 989 4.12 -1.73 27.17
CA GLN A 989 4.69 -0.80 26.19
C GLN A 989 3.74 -0.56 24.99
N PRO A 990 3.71 0.66 24.43
CA PRO A 990 4.26 1.89 25.02
C PRO A 990 3.43 2.33 26.24
N PHE A 991 4.09 2.83 27.28
CA PHE A 991 3.41 3.48 28.41
C PHE A 991 2.67 4.76 27.95
N PRO A 992 1.61 5.20 28.66
CA PRO A 992 1.00 6.51 28.44
C PRO A 992 2.05 7.65 28.44
N GLU A 993 1.97 8.54 27.47
CA GLU A 993 2.99 9.58 27.20
C GLU A 993 3.13 10.64 28.30
N SER A 994 2.13 10.78 29.20
CA SER A 994 2.14 11.80 30.25
C SER A 994 2.25 11.20 31.63
N ASN A 995 3.17 11.74 32.44
CA ASN A 995 3.36 11.36 33.83
C ASN A 995 2.09 11.58 34.67
N ALA A 996 1.31 12.63 34.36
CA ALA A 996 0.03 12.89 35.02
C ALA A 996 -1.03 11.81 34.73
N THR A 997 -1.03 11.27 33.51
CA THR A 997 -1.93 10.18 33.13
C THR A 997 -1.55 8.90 33.88
N LEU A 998 -0.25 8.57 33.94
CA LEU A 998 0.26 7.43 34.71
C LEU A 998 -0.11 7.53 36.20
N ALA A 999 0.12 8.70 36.81
CA ALA A 999 -0.21 8.95 38.20
C ALA A 999 -1.72 8.82 38.50
N SER A 1000 -2.59 9.05 37.50
CA SER A 1000 -4.04 8.88 37.64
C SER A 1000 -4.52 7.42 37.56
N LEU A 1001 -3.67 6.49 37.12
CA LEU A 1001 -4.04 5.08 36.99
C LEU A 1001 -4.13 4.43 38.38
N PRO A 1002 -5.27 3.81 38.75
CA PRO A 1002 -5.48 3.26 40.09
C PRO A 1002 -4.55 2.10 40.44
N ASN A 1003 -3.97 1.44 39.43
CA ASN A 1003 -3.15 0.24 39.58
C ASN A 1003 -1.75 0.41 38.97
N PHE A 1004 -1.23 1.62 38.85
CA PHE A 1004 0.17 1.79 38.42
C PHE A 1004 1.10 1.09 39.41
N PHE A 1005 1.95 0.19 38.93
CA PHE A 1005 2.61 -0.80 39.78
C PHE A 1005 3.78 -0.21 40.57
N PHE A 1006 4.53 0.74 39.99
CA PHE A 1006 5.77 1.26 40.55
C PHE A 1006 5.49 2.43 41.51
N GLN A 1007 5.09 2.11 42.75
CA GLN A 1007 4.72 3.07 43.79
C GLN A 1007 5.33 2.67 45.14
N GLU A 1008 5.55 3.65 46.03
CA GLU A 1008 6.07 3.42 47.38
C GLU A 1008 5.26 2.35 48.14
N GLY A 1009 5.97 1.48 48.88
CA GLY A 1009 5.39 0.42 49.70
C GLY A 1009 4.89 -0.79 48.92
N LYS A 1010 5.08 -0.84 47.60
CA LYS A 1010 4.77 -2.02 46.79
C LYS A 1010 5.86 -3.08 46.89
N ASP A 1011 5.43 -4.33 47.06
CA ASP A 1011 6.29 -5.50 47.10
C ASP A 1011 6.35 -6.19 45.74
N PHE A 1012 7.54 -6.66 45.38
CA PHE A 1012 7.79 -7.43 44.17
C PHE A 1012 8.59 -8.69 44.48
N ALA A 1013 8.21 -9.81 43.88
CA ALA A 1013 9.10 -10.96 43.77
C ALA A 1013 10.25 -10.61 42.83
N VAL A 1014 11.48 -10.87 43.27
CA VAL A 1014 12.68 -10.49 42.53
C VAL A 1014 13.71 -11.60 42.47
N SER A 1015 14.48 -11.59 41.39
CA SER A 1015 15.68 -12.40 41.25
C SER A 1015 16.86 -11.50 40.89
N VAL A 1016 17.99 -11.69 41.60
CA VAL A 1016 19.20 -10.89 41.47
C VAL A 1016 20.32 -11.76 40.89
N TRP A 1017 21.00 -11.22 39.89
CA TRP A 1017 21.98 -11.92 39.06
C TRP A 1017 23.22 -11.07 38.84
N GLU A 1018 24.36 -11.74 38.68
CA GLU A 1018 25.53 -11.14 38.04
C GLU A 1018 25.23 -10.90 36.56
N ASP A 1019 25.51 -9.71 36.05
CA ASP A 1019 25.24 -9.38 34.65
C ASP A 1019 26.24 -10.13 33.73
N PRO A 1020 25.78 -11.07 32.88
CA PRO A 1020 26.65 -11.79 31.95
C PRO A 1020 27.12 -10.91 30.79
N ALA A 1021 26.44 -9.79 30.52
CA ALA A 1021 26.65 -8.91 29.38
C ALA A 1021 27.14 -7.51 29.78
N ALA A 1022 27.66 -7.34 31.00
CA ALA A 1022 28.11 -6.04 31.53
C ALA A 1022 29.16 -5.31 30.66
N GLY A 1023 29.88 -6.05 29.79
CA GLY A 1023 30.85 -5.48 28.85
C GLY A 1023 30.30 -5.20 27.45
N SER A 1024 29.09 -5.65 27.12
CA SER A 1024 28.48 -5.41 25.81
C SER A 1024 27.65 -4.13 25.84
N GLN A 1025 27.85 -3.32 24.80
CA GLN A 1025 27.03 -2.14 24.55
C GLN A 1025 25.92 -2.45 23.53
N ASP A 1026 25.91 -3.62 22.91
CA ASP A 1026 24.88 -4.01 21.94
C ASP A 1026 23.57 -4.34 22.68
N GLY A 1027 22.47 -3.70 22.28
CA GLY A 1027 21.18 -3.88 22.93
C GLY A 1027 20.60 -5.29 22.76
N GLN A 1028 20.79 -5.87 21.58
CA GLN A 1028 20.25 -7.18 21.24
C GLN A 1028 21.03 -8.30 21.94
N GLU A 1029 22.36 -8.22 21.97
CA GLU A 1029 23.20 -9.17 22.71
C GLU A 1029 22.86 -9.17 24.21
N VAL A 1030 22.64 -7.98 24.78
CA VAL A 1030 22.29 -7.81 26.18
C VAL A 1030 20.93 -8.43 26.47
N LEU A 1031 19.90 -8.13 25.67
CA LEU A 1031 18.57 -8.72 25.82
C LEU A 1031 18.62 -10.25 25.73
N GLU A 1032 19.32 -10.79 24.73
CA GLU A 1032 19.44 -12.24 24.53
C GLU A 1032 20.19 -12.96 25.65
N ALA A 1033 21.19 -12.30 26.26
CA ALA A 1033 21.90 -12.82 27.42
C ALA A 1033 21.01 -12.83 28.67
N TRP A 1034 20.25 -11.75 28.88
CA TRP A 1034 19.37 -11.57 30.04
C TRP A 1034 18.16 -12.51 30.02
N GLU A 1035 17.52 -12.70 28.87
CA GLU A 1035 16.38 -13.62 28.72
C GLU A 1035 16.74 -15.09 29.00
N LYS A 1036 18.01 -15.47 28.87
CA LYS A 1036 18.48 -16.84 29.18
C LYS A 1036 18.66 -17.11 30.67
N LEU A 1037 18.72 -16.09 31.53
CA LEU A 1037 18.96 -16.27 32.96
C LEU A 1037 17.76 -16.94 33.65
N GLY A 1038 17.96 -18.09 34.28
CA GLY A 1038 16.91 -18.80 35.02
C GLY A 1038 15.90 -19.57 34.16
N LEU A 1039 16.18 -19.82 32.88
CA LEU A 1039 15.47 -20.77 32.03
C LEU A 1039 16.20 -22.13 31.94
N ASP A 1040 15.52 -23.18 31.46
CA ASP A 1040 16.13 -24.49 31.23
C ASP A 1040 17.35 -24.38 30.29
N GLY A 1041 18.56 -24.59 30.83
CA GLY A 1041 19.83 -24.44 30.11
C GLY A 1041 20.56 -23.10 30.33
N GLY A 1042 20.01 -22.19 31.15
CA GLY A 1042 20.66 -20.96 31.60
C GLY A 1042 21.70 -21.18 32.70
N ASP A 1043 22.65 -20.26 32.83
CA ASP A 1043 23.73 -20.34 33.83
C ASP A 1043 23.26 -19.89 35.22
N GLU A 1044 22.71 -20.83 36.00
CA GLU A 1044 22.33 -20.60 37.41
C GLU A 1044 23.53 -20.25 38.30
N SER A 1045 24.79 -20.40 37.84
CA SER A 1045 25.96 -19.97 38.63
C SER A 1045 26.05 -18.45 38.78
N LEU A 1046 25.34 -17.68 37.95
CA LEU A 1046 25.26 -16.23 38.04
C LEU A 1046 24.18 -15.73 39.01
N LEU A 1047 23.37 -16.62 39.59
CA LEU A 1047 22.32 -16.24 40.52
C LEU A 1047 22.90 -15.80 41.86
N VAL A 1048 22.65 -14.55 42.24
CA VAL A 1048 22.99 -14.03 43.57
C VAL A 1048 21.93 -14.44 44.59
N GLY A 1049 20.64 -14.29 44.26
CA GLY A 1049 19.56 -14.70 45.16
C GLY A 1049 18.16 -14.40 44.62
N ARG A 1050 17.15 -15.04 45.20
CA ARG A 1050 15.74 -14.80 44.91
C ARG A 1050 15.05 -14.32 46.19
N GLY A 1051 14.21 -13.30 46.10
CA GLY A 1051 13.70 -12.62 47.28
C GLY A 1051 12.51 -11.70 47.01
N THR A 1052 12.29 -10.77 47.93
CA THR A 1052 11.25 -9.75 47.83
C THR A 1052 11.88 -8.36 47.94
N MET A 1053 11.50 -7.48 47.03
CA MET A 1053 11.86 -6.07 47.04
C MET A 1053 10.64 -5.23 47.40
N THR A 1054 10.75 -4.38 48.42
CA THR A 1054 9.76 -3.33 48.73
C THR A 1054 10.31 -1.97 48.30
N LEU A 1055 9.52 -1.19 47.56
CA LEU A 1055 9.90 0.17 47.17
C LEU A 1055 9.84 1.12 48.38
N GLY A 1056 10.94 1.82 48.64
CA GLY A 1056 11.02 2.89 49.64
C GLY A 1056 10.41 4.22 49.16
N PRO A 1057 10.39 5.25 50.03
CA PRO A 1057 10.00 6.60 49.65
C PRO A 1057 10.97 7.18 48.60
N GLY A 1058 10.47 8.09 47.77
CA GLY A 1058 11.28 8.76 46.73
C GLY A 1058 11.39 7.99 45.41
N ALA A 1059 10.46 7.07 45.12
CA ALA A 1059 10.33 6.45 43.80
C ALA A 1059 10.03 7.52 42.72
N PHE A 1060 10.83 7.52 41.65
CA PHE A 1060 10.72 8.43 40.51
C PHE A 1060 10.22 7.69 39.26
N VAL A 1061 9.35 8.36 38.51
CA VAL A 1061 8.69 7.84 37.31
C VAL A 1061 8.73 8.92 36.25
N ASP A 1062 9.30 8.61 35.08
CA ASP A 1062 9.27 9.49 33.92
C ASP A 1062 9.07 8.74 32.61
N ALA A 1063 7.85 8.84 32.06
CA ALA A 1063 7.50 8.40 30.71
C ALA A 1063 7.42 9.57 29.72
N GLU A 1064 7.59 10.81 30.20
CA GLU A 1064 7.37 12.01 29.42
C GLU A 1064 8.70 12.53 28.89
N CYS A 1065 9.57 13.10 29.74
CA CYS A 1065 10.77 13.82 29.28
C CYS A 1065 11.76 12.92 28.53
N LEU A 1066 11.88 11.66 28.94
CA LEU A 1066 12.71 10.65 28.26
C LEU A 1066 12.32 10.44 26.78
N ASN A 1067 11.02 10.52 26.45
CA ASN A 1067 10.49 10.29 25.11
C ASN A 1067 10.15 11.59 24.36
N VAL A 1068 10.35 12.76 24.96
CA VAL A 1068 10.09 14.04 24.29
C VAL A 1068 11.04 14.18 23.11
N ASP A 1069 10.47 14.30 21.93
CA ASP A 1069 11.18 14.66 20.71
C ASP A 1069 11.08 16.18 20.50
N PRO A 1070 12.16 16.95 20.73
CA PRO A 1070 12.12 18.41 20.66
C PRO A 1070 11.88 18.93 19.24
N TYR A 1071 12.03 18.07 18.23
CA TYR A 1071 11.82 18.42 16.83
C TYR A 1071 10.48 17.94 16.28
N LYS A 1072 9.72 17.13 17.04
CA LYS A 1072 8.42 16.61 16.59
C LYS A 1072 7.50 17.75 16.22
N ARG A 1073 6.87 17.63 15.05
CA ARG A 1073 5.87 18.58 14.57
C ARG A 1073 4.70 18.63 15.56
N VAL A 1074 4.31 19.84 15.98
CA VAL A 1074 3.15 20.04 16.86
C VAL A 1074 1.91 20.29 15.99
N ASP A 1075 0.93 19.39 16.10
CA ASP A 1075 -0.32 19.49 15.36
C ASP A 1075 -1.21 20.63 15.87
N PRO A 1076 -1.56 21.61 15.03
CA PRO A 1076 -2.63 22.54 15.38
C PRO A 1076 -3.98 21.80 15.36
N VAL A 1077 -4.70 21.78 16.48
CA VAL A 1077 -5.99 21.09 16.60
C VAL A 1077 -7.04 21.71 15.65
N GLY A 1078 -7.67 20.84 14.84
CA GLY A 1078 -8.39 21.19 13.61
C GLY A 1078 -9.59 22.14 13.74
N ALA A 1079 -9.48 23.30 13.06
CA ALA A 1079 -10.53 24.31 12.97
C ALA A 1079 -11.72 23.89 12.08
N TRP A 1080 -11.52 23.01 11.09
CA TRP A 1080 -12.54 22.67 10.08
C TRP A 1080 -13.64 21.74 10.59
N VAL A 1081 -13.42 20.96 11.66
CA VAL A 1081 -14.49 20.16 12.29
C VAL A 1081 -15.63 21.06 12.75
N LYS A 1082 -15.31 22.23 13.32
CA LYS A 1082 -16.31 23.23 13.71
C LYS A 1082 -17.02 23.86 12.52
N GLU A 1083 -16.38 23.93 11.35
CA GLU A 1083 -17.01 24.42 10.12
C GLU A 1083 -17.94 23.38 9.51
N LEU A 1084 -17.61 22.09 9.57
CA LEU A 1084 -18.50 21.00 9.17
C LEU A 1084 -19.78 20.98 10.00
N ASP A 1085 -19.68 21.17 11.32
CA ASP A 1085 -20.85 21.20 12.23
C ASP A 1085 -21.84 22.34 11.92
N LYS A 1086 -21.39 23.40 11.21
CA LYS A 1086 -22.24 24.51 10.78
C LYS A 1086 -22.99 24.23 9.45
N ILE A 1087 -22.63 23.17 8.72
CA ILE A 1087 -23.25 22.85 7.44
C ILE A 1087 -24.63 22.23 7.70
N GLY A 1088 -25.68 22.92 7.25
CA GLY A 1088 -27.06 22.46 7.45
C GLY A 1088 -27.65 22.81 8.82
N SER A 1089 -26.91 23.49 9.70
CA SER A 1089 -27.52 24.14 10.88
C SER A 1089 -28.36 25.33 10.41
N LEU A 1090 -29.66 25.28 10.69
CA LEU A 1090 -30.63 26.33 10.36
C LEU A 1090 -30.33 27.65 11.07
#